data_AF-A0A2A2M147-F1
#
_entry.id   AF-A0A2A2M147-F1
#
_cell.length_a   1.000
_cell.length_b   1.000
_cell.length_c   1.000
_cell.angle_alpha   90.00
_cell.angle_beta   90.00
_cell.angle_gamma   90.00
#
_symmetry.space_group_name_H-M   'P 1'
#
loop_
_entity.id
_entity.type
_entity.pdbx_description
1 polymer ?
#
loop_
_entity_poly.entity_id
_entity_poly.type
_entity_poly.pdbx_seq_one_letter_code
_entity_poly.pdbx_strand_id
1 'polypeptide(L)'
;MKHYPFRSLPSTSILLGVSFGDIAERVSVDARRALEIYGARKVEKWRGGNAYAILGQRGLKTKAYEMIVPIVTQHSQSIEGCFELPLGDIGEVDIFDEKLDLHRADEAKLAELQGAKVEIKQSIKLGEEWPRCGLDEACPADEISMHFYSGESKDDHPRMCIGGRMVFDKELNGAGRGLNLAAIEPKTGRVELVANFDTYEDESTGLEEWLDAVPVGDIVAVVSFDEASTMLSEMAKKIFYEMGSSLIERLKFRASWYFVGRKGIAAYTPFEDLNIPNGNNWAKPIKTSFCLPKSVSKWEGRFDKKSRTSKMMLAKRNLPRRHFCAKYDKHEFFCDSQRIDNLITPRPLLDKKRESDPVFNVPIVVAAGLNSDSLRKLLESLLDQEGVNTQMVLVAFDKEYPENAHLASLFHVKSLPINVTAGYNSLLLAAFDAGFSVFPQAPAIAVIEEDIVLSPDWLSFIAETLNPLLEDKSLDLLQLFNPNGYFDTSGNEQKVLRSSYQPPIYSYVLKRQFYELQIRNSSTCCRPRKSGLWKFESAKALVPSLSRIVAIPPPKLMGPHWDDALFTKERVASKSHTWPKLSMDFVSEKTYDEMLAGLTRNAKIIQIHQIECQNWPEQFTKLNSLTISVTYGSELEDLSQVAKCFGLFYDQTHIAGTYKKSIR
;
A
#
# COMPACT_ATOMS: atom_id res chain seq x y z
N MET A 1 -23.13 8.46 -9.69
CA MET A 1 -23.08 9.22 -8.42
C MET A 1 -22.89 8.21 -7.29
N LYS A 2 -21.69 8.09 -6.73
CA LYS A 2 -21.42 7.19 -5.59
C LYS A 2 -22.05 7.81 -4.33
N HIS A 3 -22.91 7.07 -3.62
CA HIS A 3 -23.57 7.56 -2.41
C HIS A 3 -22.54 7.71 -1.29
N TYR A 4 -22.24 8.95 -0.89
CA TYR A 4 -21.42 9.26 0.28
C TYR A 4 -22.33 9.39 1.51
N PRO A 5 -22.49 8.35 2.35
CA PRO A 5 -23.50 8.30 3.41
C PRO A 5 -23.35 9.44 4.43
N PHE A 6 -22.11 9.85 4.73
CA PHE A 6 -21.85 10.96 5.66
C PHE A 6 -22.24 12.34 5.10
N ARG A 7 -22.22 12.50 3.77
CA ARG A 7 -22.52 13.77 3.08
C ARG A 7 -24.02 13.93 2.81
N SER A 8 -24.79 12.83 2.78
CA SER A 8 -26.23 12.82 2.52
C SER A 8 -27.12 12.89 3.77
N LEU A 9 -26.55 12.81 4.97
CA LEU A 9 -27.30 12.87 6.25
C LEU A 9 -27.79 14.30 6.55
N PRO A 10 -28.96 14.52 7.20
CA PRO A 10 -29.47 15.86 7.54
C PRO A 10 -28.48 16.76 8.30
N SER A 11 -28.59 18.09 8.17
CA SER A 11 -27.68 19.08 8.79
C SER A 11 -27.61 19.02 10.32
N THR A 12 -28.58 18.40 10.99
CA THR A 12 -28.62 18.25 12.46
C THR A 12 -28.05 16.92 12.96
N SER A 13 -27.56 16.06 12.07
CA SER A 13 -27.16 14.68 12.39
C SER A 13 -25.99 14.61 13.36
N ILE A 14 -26.13 13.78 14.39
CA ILE A 14 -25.06 13.43 15.30
C ILE A 14 -24.37 12.18 14.77
N LEU A 15 -23.04 12.18 14.81
CA LEU A 15 -22.21 11.05 14.43
C LEU A 15 -21.55 10.45 15.67
N LEU A 16 -21.82 9.18 15.92
CA LEU A 16 -21.09 8.36 16.87
C LEU A 16 -20.31 7.29 16.09
N GLY A 17 -19.01 7.20 16.34
CA GLY A 17 -18.16 6.23 15.68
C GLY A 17 -17.08 5.71 16.60
N VAL A 18 -16.83 4.40 16.54
CA VAL A 18 -15.70 3.72 17.20
C VAL A 18 -15.05 2.78 16.19
N SER A 19 -13.73 2.75 16.13
CA SER A 19 -13.00 1.78 15.33
C SER A 19 -12.79 0.48 16.12
N PHE A 20 -12.93 -0.67 15.47
CA PHE A 20 -12.58 -1.96 16.04
C PHE A 20 -11.32 -2.52 15.35
N GLY A 21 -10.29 -2.85 16.13
CA GLY A 21 -9.00 -3.28 15.59
C GLY A 21 -8.20 -2.16 14.92
N ASP A 22 -7.16 -2.54 14.18
CA ASP A 22 -6.31 -1.61 13.44
C ASP A 22 -6.84 -1.40 12.01
N ILE A 23 -7.78 -0.47 11.87
CA ILE A 23 -8.39 -0.13 10.57
C ILE A 23 -7.95 1.23 10.04
N ALA A 24 -7.05 1.93 10.73
CA ALA A 24 -6.67 3.31 10.40
C ALA A 24 -6.20 3.43 8.95
N GLU A 25 -5.35 2.49 8.51
CA GLU A 25 -4.80 2.43 7.15
C GLU A 25 -5.78 1.86 6.12
N ARG A 26 -7.00 1.50 6.51
CA ARG A 26 -8.09 1.12 5.61
C ARG A 26 -9.15 2.21 5.47
N VAL A 27 -9.11 3.24 6.31
CA VAL A 27 -10.06 4.35 6.24
C VAL A 27 -9.59 5.34 5.18
N SER A 28 -10.33 5.37 4.07
CA SER A 28 -10.05 6.24 2.95
C SER A 28 -10.03 7.72 3.35
N VAL A 29 -9.29 8.52 2.59
CA VAL A 29 -9.21 9.97 2.80
C VAL A 29 -10.61 10.62 2.72
N ASP A 30 -11.45 10.15 1.78
CA ASP A 30 -12.83 10.60 1.65
C ASP A 30 -13.68 10.31 2.90
N ALA A 31 -13.47 9.16 3.53
CA ALA A 31 -14.12 8.80 4.78
C ALA A 31 -13.63 9.70 5.92
N ARG A 32 -12.33 10.01 5.98
CA ARG A 32 -11.76 10.95 6.97
C ARG A 32 -12.32 12.36 6.83
N ARG A 33 -12.39 12.89 5.61
CA ARG A 33 -13.02 14.19 5.32
C ARG A 33 -14.51 14.20 5.63
N ALA A 34 -15.19 13.09 5.38
CA ALA A 34 -16.56 12.92 5.80
C ALA A 34 -16.73 13.04 7.32
N LEU A 35 -15.74 12.61 8.12
CA LEU A 35 -15.74 12.81 9.57
C LEU A 35 -15.50 14.28 9.94
N GLU A 36 -14.67 15.02 9.20
CA GLU A 36 -14.39 16.46 9.47
C GLU A 36 -15.63 17.34 9.38
N ILE A 37 -16.59 16.97 8.51
CA ILE A 37 -17.92 17.60 8.40
C ILE A 37 -18.68 17.55 9.74
N TYR A 38 -18.36 16.58 10.61
CA TYR A 38 -18.97 16.42 11.93
C TYR A 38 -18.15 17.07 13.06
N GLY A 39 -17.19 17.93 12.72
CA GLY A 39 -16.29 18.58 13.68
C GLY A 39 -15.05 17.76 14.01
N ALA A 40 -14.81 16.63 13.31
CA ALA A 40 -13.58 15.87 13.48
C ALA A 40 -12.36 16.71 13.07
N ARG A 41 -11.38 16.84 13.95
CA ARG A 41 -10.11 17.54 13.71
C ARG A 41 -8.91 16.66 14.08
N LYS A 42 -9.10 15.60 14.86
CA LYS A 42 -8.07 14.60 15.17
C LYS A 42 -8.09 13.44 14.17
N VAL A 43 -9.16 13.23 13.40
CA VAL A 43 -9.24 12.15 12.40
C VAL A 43 -8.06 12.11 11.42
N GLU A 44 -7.52 13.26 11.02
CA GLU A 44 -6.33 13.33 10.16
C GLU A 44 -5.08 12.73 10.81
N LYS A 45 -5.05 12.63 12.14
CA LYS A 45 -3.96 12.07 12.95
C LYS A 45 -4.12 10.58 13.25
N TRP A 46 -5.26 10.01 12.89
CA TRP A 46 -5.51 8.59 13.12
C TRP A 46 -4.62 7.75 12.18
N ARG A 47 -3.69 6.98 12.76
CA ARG A 47 -2.71 6.15 12.05
C ARG A 47 -2.73 4.73 12.58
N GLY A 48 -2.14 3.81 11.82
CA GLY A 48 -1.93 2.41 12.18
C GLY A 48 -1.44 2.25 13.62
N GLY A 49 -1.88 1.17 14.27
CA GLY A 49 -1.62 0.87 15.68
C GLY A 49 -2.50 1.65 16.66
N ASN A 50 -3.45 2.47 16.19
CA ASN A 50 -4.36 3.22 17.05
C ASN A 50 -5.83 2.98 16.71
N ALA A 51 -6.66 2.88 17.74
CA ALA A 51 -8.10 3.00 17.66
C ALA A 51 -8.53 4.47 17.66
N TYR A 52 -9.69 4.75 17.09
CA TYR A 52 -10.30 6.06 16.99
C TYR A 52 -11.75 6.00 17.44
N ALA A 53 -12.19 7.03 18.18
CA ALA A 53 -13.61 7.25 18.40
C ALA A 53 -13.97 8.73 18.23
N ILE A 54 -15.21 8.97 17.83
CA ILE A 54 -15.79 10.29 17.61
C ILE A 54 -17.23 10.34 18.12
N LEU A 55 -17.55 11.44 18.80
CA LEU A 55 -18.89 11.97 18.97
C LEU A 55 -18.90 13.39 18.40
N GLY A 56 -19.51 13.55 17.22
CA GLY A 56 -19.55 14.79 16.47
C GLY A 56 -20.94 15.13 15.97
N GLN A 57 -21.12 16.32 15.41
CA GLN A 57 -22.40 16.74 14.83
C GLN A 57 -22.15 17.46 13.50
N ARG A 58 -23.00 17.21 12.51
CA ARG A 58 -22.85 17.82 11.18
C ARG A 58 -22.88 19.34 11.29
N GLY A 59 -21.91 20.00 10.67
CA GLY A 59 -21.78 21.45 10.71
C GLY A 59 -21.25 22.02 12.02
N LEU A 60 -20.78 21.18 12.95
CA LEU A 60 -20.16 21.64 14.18
C LEU A 60 -18.93 22.51 13.85
N LYS A 61 -19.01 23.79 14.20
CA LYS A 61 -17.91 24.76 14.03
C LYS A 61 -16.80 24.51 15.04
N THR A 62 -17.15 24.00 16.21
CA THR A 62 -16.23 23.60 17.28
C THR A 62 -15.66 22.19 17.04
N LYS A 63 -14.74 21.76 17.91
CA LYS A 63 -14.12 20.42 17.82
C LYS A 63 -15.10 19.36 18.33
N ALA A 64 -15.25 18.27 17.59
CA ALA A 64 -15.93 17.08 18.06
C ALA A 64 -15.21 16.45 19.26
N TYR A 65 -15.92 15.62 20.03
CA TYR A 65 -15.31 14.76 21.02
C TYR A 65 -14.61 13.62 20.31
N GLU A 66 -13.28 13.69 20.20
CA GLU A 66 -12.46 12.70 19.49
C GLU A 66 -11.37 12.13 20.38
N MET A 67 -11.15 10.82 20.28
CA MET A 67 -10.07 10.10 20.92
C MET A 67 -9.28 9.26 19.92
N ILE A 68 -7.96 9.23 20.09
CA ILE A 68 -7.06 8.29 19.42
C ILE A 68 -6.32 7.55 20.52
N VAL A 69 -6.42 6.22 20.52
CA VAL A 69 -5.91 5.37 21.60
C VAL A 69 -5.03 4.29 20.99
N PRO A 70 -3.76 4.12 21.41
CA PRO A 70 -2.94 3.03 20.91
C PRO A 70 -3.56 1.67 21.24
N ILE A 71 -3.63 0.76 20.27
CA ILE A 71 -4.30 -0.55 20.43
C ILE A 71 -3.58 -1.43 21.48
N VAL A 72 -2.32 -1.12 21.78
CA VAL A 72 -1.47 -1.85 22.72
C VAL A 72 -1.66 -1.39 24.17
N THR A 73 -2.42 -0.32 24.46
CA THR A 73 -2.62 0.12 25.84
C THR A 73 -3.42 -0.89 26.66
N GLN A 74 -2.96 -1.19 27.88
CA GLN A 74 -3.63 -2.11 28.81
C GLN A 74 -4.91 -1.54 29.45
N HIS A 75 -5.31 -0.30 29.15
CA HIS A 75 -6.43 0.39 29.80
C HIS A 75 -7.47 0.81 28.77
N SER A 76 -8.74 0.48 29.03
CA SER A 76 -9.86 0.92 28.21
C SER A 76 -10.08 2.42 28.40
N GLN A 77 -10.13 3.16 27.30
CA GLN A 77 -10.56 4.56 27.28
C GLN A 77 -11.90 4.65 26.56
N SER A 78 -12.78 5.54 27.02
CA SER A 78 -14.12 5.76 26.49
C SER A 78 -14.48 7.25 26.50
N ILE A 79 -15.37 7.66 25.59
CA ILE A 79 -16.05 8.96 25.66
C ILE A 79 -17.34 8.73 26.46
N GLU A 80 -17.37 9.21 27.70
CA GLU A 80 -18.50 9.04 28.62
C GLU A 80 -18.94 10.41 29.16
N GLY A 81 -20.25 10.66 29.19
CA GLY A 81 -20.81 11.91 29.71
C GLY A 81 -22.25 12.16 29.25
N CYS A 82 -22.87 13.19 29.82
CA CYS A 82 -24.11 13.77 29.32
C CYS A 82 -23.79 14.95 28.40
N PHE A 83 -24.26 14.92 27.16
CA PHE A 83 -23.95 15.93 26.15
C PHE A 83 -25.20 16.73 25.80
N GLU A 84 -25.10 18.05 25.85
CA GLU A 84 -26.16 18.96 25.41
C GLU A 84 -26.23 18.97 23.88
N LEU A 85 -27.45 19.08 23.33
CA LEU A 85 -27.70 19.14 21.89
C LEU A 85 -28.30 20.51 21.53
N PRO A 86 -27.74 21.22 20.53
CA PRO A 86 -26.60 20.84 19.70
C PRO A 86 -25.27 20.77 20.47
N LEU A 87 -24.34 19.92 20.02
CA LEU A 87 -23.02 19.69 20.66
C LEU A 87 -22.13 20.94 20.71
N GLY A 88 -22.57 22.03 20.07
CA GLY A 88 -21.93 23.32 19.99
C GLY A 88 -22.55 24.15 18.87
N ASP A 89 -21.86 25.22 18.46
CA ASP A 89 -22.32 26.07 17.36
C ASP A 89 -22.32 25.31 16.03
N ILE A 90 -23.47 25.29 15.36
CA ILE A 90 -23.64 24.67 14.04
C ILE A 90 -23.58 25.76 12.96
N GLY A 91 -22.81 25.52 11.90
CA GLY A 91 -22.75 26.34 10.69
C GLY A 91 -23.30 25.62 9.47
N GLU A 92 -23.54 26.41 8.41
CA GLU A 92 -23.73 25.84 7.08
C GLU A 92 -22.45 25.15 6.62
N VAL A 93 -22.60 23.95 6.08
CA VAL A 93 -21.50 23.15 5.53
C VAL A 93 -21.58 23.24 4.02
N ASP A 94 -20.68 24.00 3.41
CA ASP A 94 -20.45 23.88 1.97
C ASP A 94 -19.81 22.52 1.68
N ILE A 95 -20.60 21.62 1.10
CA ILE A 95 -20.19 20.25 0.77
C ILE A 95 -19.13 20.24 -0.37
N PHE A 96 -18.89 21.41 -0.99
CA PHE A 96 -18.05 21.60 -2.16
C PHE A 96 -16.76 22.39 -1.93
N ASP A 97 -16.42 22.77 -0.69
CA ASP A 97 -15.23 23.58 -0.47
C ASP A 97 -13.94 22.76 -0.66
N GLU A 98 -13.40 22.81 -1.87
CA GLU A 98 -12.11 22.30 -2.32
C GLU A 98 -10.95 22.90 -1.50
N LYS A 99 -10.76 22.46 -0.25
CA LYS A 99 -9.43 22.56 0.36
C LYS A 99 -8.48 21.58 -0.33
N LEU A 100 -7.76 22.15 -1.30
CA LEU A 100 -6.85 21.53 -2.26
C LEU A 100 -5.44 21.24 -1.71
N ASP A 101 -5.16 21.50 -0.43
CA ASP A 101 -3.78 21.60 0.08
C ASP A 101 -3.14 20.28 0.58
N LEU A 102 -3.68 19.12 0.20
CA LEU A 102 -3.06 17.83 0.54
C LEU A 102 -2.82 17.05 -0.76
N HIS A 103 -1.57 16.67 -1.01
CA HIS A 103 -1.17 15.78 -2.10
C HIS A 103 -1.85 14.44 -1.90
N ARG A 104 -2.98 14.22 -2.59
CA ARG A 104 -3.88 13.08 -2.36
C ARG A 104 -3.84 12.13 -3.55
N ALA A 105 -4.01 10.84 -3.27
CA ALA A 105 -4.24 9.83 -4.30
C ALA A 105 -5.62 10.06 -4.95
N ASP A 106 -5.66 10.19 -6.27
CA ASP A 106 -6.86 10.19 -7.07
C ASP A 106 -7.31 8.73 -7.28
N GLU A 107 -8.24 8.29 -6.43
CA GLU A 107 -8.80 6.93 -6.46
C GLU A 107 -9.55 6.62 -7.76
N ALA A 108 -10.13 7.63 -8.44
CA ALA A 108 -10.77 7.44 -9.72
C ALA A 108 -9.73 7.19 -10.82
N LYS A 109 -8.62 7.93 -10.78
CA LYS A 109 -7.51 7.72 -11.71
C LYS A 109 -6.81 6.39 -11.46
N LEU A 110 -6.63 6.01 -10.19
CA LEU A 110 -6.07 4.70 -9.84
C LEU A 110 -6.94 3.55 -10.38
N ALA A 111 -8.25 3.61 -10.21
CA ALA A 111 -9.17 2.62 -10.75
C ALA A 111 -9.17 2.56 -12.29
N GLU A 112 -9.10 3.73 -12.94
CA GLU A 112 -8.94 3.81 -14.41
C GLU A 112 -7.65 3.12 -14.87
N LEU A 113 -6.52 3.42 -14.21
CA LEU A 113 -5.21 2.86 -14.53
C LEU A 113 -5.10 1.36 -14.23
N GLN A 114 -5.79 0.88 -13.20
CA GLN A 114 -5.91 -0.55 -12.88
C GLN A 114 -6.72 -1.33 -13.93
N GLY A 115 -7.26 -0.65 -14.95
CA GLY A 115 -8.06 -1.29 -15.99
C GLY A 115 -9.47 -1.66 -15.50
N ALA A 116 -9.94 -1.08 -14.39
CA ALA A 116 -11.29 -1.29 -13.88
C ALA A 116 -12.33 -0.55 -14.74
N LYS A 117 -12.47 -0.96 -16.01
CA LYS A 117 -13.73 -0.85 -16.73
C LYS A 117 -14.54 -2.09 -16.43
N VAL A 118 -15.20 -2.05 -15.28
CA VAL A 118 -16.26 -3.01 -14.98
C VAL A 118 -17.54 -2.20 -14.78
N GLU A 119 -18.13 -1.76 -15.89
CA GLU A 119 -19.58 -1.59 -15.93
C GLU A 119 -20.18 -3.01 -15.97
N ILE A 120 -20.30 -3.70 -14.82
CA ILE A 120 -21.30 -4.77 -14.71
C ILE A 120 -22.65 -4.09 -14.61
N LYS A 121 -23.16 -3.62 -15.75
CA LYS A 121 -24.60 -3.40 -15.93
C LYS A 121 -25.23 -4.74 -16.25
N GLN A 122 -25.33 -5.62 -15.25
CA GLN A 122 -26.36 -6.65 -15.31
C GLN A 122 -27.67 -6.04 -14.83
N SER A 123 -28.71 -6.10 -15.66
CA SER A 123 -30.06 -5.74 -15.25
C SER A 123 -30.57 -6.79 -14.27
N ILE A 124 -30.53 -6.50 -12.96
CA ILE A 124 -31.09 -7.37 -11.92
C ILE A 124 -32.60 -7.46 -12.16
N LYS A 125 -33.12 -8.66 -12.44
CA LYS A 125 -34.56 -8.91 -12.49
C LYS A 125 -35.02 -9.29 -11.09
N LEU A 126 -35.80 -8.44 -10.44
CA LEU A 126 -36.47 -8.82 -9.20
C LEU A 126 -37.72 -9.63 -9.58
N GLY A 127 -37.82 -10.85 -9.06
CA GLY A 127 -38.94 -11.75 -9.29
C GLY A 127 -40.17 -11.38 -8.48
N GLU A 128 -41.06 -12.36 -8.30
CA GLU A 128 -42.30 -12.19 -7.54
C GLU A 128 -42.03 -11.69 -6.11
N GLU A 129 -42.94 -10.85 -5.60
CA GLU A 129 -42.91 -10.48 -4.20
C GLU A 129 -43.27 -11.70 -3.36
N TRP A 130 -42.36 -12.08 -2.47
CA TRP A 130 -42.60 -13.11 -1.48
C TRP A 130 -42.43 -12.50 -0.09
N PRO A 131 -43.53 -11.97 0.50
CA PRO A 131 -43.46 -11.20 1.73
C PRO A 131 -42.67 -11.92 2.82
N ARG A 132 -41.71 -11.19 3.41
CA ARG A 132 -40.84 -11.67 4.51
C ARG A 132 -40.02 -12.92 4.17
N CYS A 133 -39.88 -13.26 2.89
CA CYS A 133 -39.18 -14.46 2.43
C CYS A 133 -39.62 -15.74 3.16
N GLY A 134 -40.94 -15.87 3.36
CA GLY A 134 -41.54 -17.04 4.00
C GLY A 134 -41.45 -17.10 5.51
N LEU A 135 -41.03 -16.02 6.19
CA LEU A 135 -41.07 -15.92 7.66
C LEU A 135 -42.48 -15.60 8.16
N ASP A 136 -42.85 -16.24 9.28
CA ASP A 136 -44.15 -16.03 9.95
C ASP A 136 -44.26 -14.62 10.55
N GLU A 137 -43.15 -14.07 11.05
CA GLU A 137 -43.02 -12.73 11.64
C GLU A 137 -42.15 -11.82 10.77
N ALA A 138 -42.40 -10.52 10.83
CA ALA A 138 -41.58 -9.54 10.11
C ALA A 138 -40.22 -9.37 10.79
N CYS A 139 -39.15 -9.27 10.00
CA CYS A 139 -37.84 -8.95 10.54
C CYS A 139 -37.81 -7.53 11.13
N PRO A 140 -37.03 -7.30 12.18
CA PRO A 140 -36.71 -5.95 12.65
C PRO A 140 -36.15 -5.07 11.52
N ALA A 141 -36.33 -3.75 11.61
CA ALA A 141 -35.93 -2.80 10.56
C ALA A 141 -34.42 -2.80 10.23
N ASP A 142 -33.60 -3.21 11.19
CA ASP A 142 -32.15 -3.35 11.07
C ASP A 142 -31.69 -4.74 10.61
N GLU A 143 -32.63 -5.59 10.19
CA GLU A 143 -32.37 -6.91 9.63
C GLU A 143 -33.00 -7.05 8.23
N ILE A 144 -32.56 -8.06 7.48
CA ILE A 144 -33.01 -8.36 6.13
C ILE A 144 -33.62 -9.76 6.16
N SER A 145 -34.85 -9.93 5.68
CA SER A 145 -35.44 -11.26 5.54
C SER A 145 -34.74 -12.01 4.39
N MET A 146 -34.20 -13.18 4.69
CA MET A 146 -33.49 -14.04 3.74
C MET A 146 -34.18 -15.40 3.65
N HIS A 147 -34.18 -16.00 2.45
CA HIS A 147 -34.50 -17.42 2.25
C HIS A 147 -33.52 -18.06 1.28
N PHE A 148 -33.12 -19.29 1.56
CA PHE A 148 -32.27 -20.12 0.72
C PHE A 148 -32.88 -21.49 0.53
N TYR A 149 -32.92 -21.93 -0.73
CA TYR A 149 -33.32 -23.26 -1.16
C TYR A 149 -32.33 -23.81 -2.18
N SER A 150 -31.66 -24.92 -1.88
CA SER A 150 -30.61 -25.50 -2.74
C SER A 150 -31.09 -26.56 -3.73
N GLY A 151 -32.40 -26.87 -3.76
CA GLY A 151 -32.96 -27.89 -4.65
C GLY A 151 -32.76 -29.34 -4.20
N GLU A 152 -33.74 -30.21 -4.47
CA GLU A 152 -33.69 -31.65 -4.17
C GLU A 152 -33.04 -32.49 -5.27
N SER A 153 -33.05 -31.98 -6.50
CA SER A 153 -32.54 -32.67 -7.69
C SER A 153 -32.19 -31.65 -8.77
N LYS A 154 -31.58 -32.10 -9.86
CA LYS A 154 -31.27 -31.28 -11.04
C LYS A 154 -32.47 -30.56 -11.68
N ASP A 155 -33.70 -31.03 -11.43
CA ASP A 155 -34.93 -30.49 -12.02
C ASP A 155 -35.66 -29.51 -11.07
N ASP A 156 -35.14 -29.34 -9.84
CA ASP A 156 -35.75 -28.54 -8.77
C ASP A 156 -34.87 -27.33 -8.42
N HIS A 157 -34.99 -26.30 -9.26
CA HIS A 157 -34.13 -25.11 -9.29
C HIS A 157 -33.92 -24.44 -7.90
N PRO A 158 -32.76 -23.78 -7.71
CA PRO A 158 -32.47 -23.10 -6.46
C PRO A 158 -33.32 -21.86 -6.32
N ARG A 159 -33.67 -21.52 -5.08
CA ARG A 159 -34.39 -20.28 -4.77
C ARG A 159 -33.63 -19.45 -3.75
N MET A 160 -33.57 -18.16 -4.00
CA MET A 160 -33.07 -17.19 -3.05
C MET A 160 -34.00 -15.98 -2.99
N CYS A 161 -34.51 -15.67 -1.80
CA CYS A 161 -35.30 -14.46 -1.55
C CYS A 161 -34.54 -13.55 -0.61
N ILE A 162 -34.53 -12.25 -0.93
CA ILE A 162 -33.83 -11.21 -0.16
C ILE A 162 -34.78 -10.03 -0.02
N GLY A 163 -35.03 -9.59 1.22
CA GLY A 163 -35.85 -8.40 1.50
C GLY A 163 -37.30 -8.51 1.03
N GLY A 164 -37.84 -9.71 0.94
CA GLY A 164 -39.21 -9.97 0.51
C GLY A 164 -39.39 -10.08 -1.01
N ARG A 165 -38.31 -10.17 -1.78
CA ARG A 165 -38.36 -10.39 -3.23
C ARG A 165 -37.50 -11.55 -3.66
N MET A 166 -37.99 -12.31 -4.63
CA MET A 166 -37.24 -13.39 -5.26
C MET A 166 -36.09 -12.82 -6.09
N VAL A 167 -34.89 -13.34 -5.87
CA VAL A 167 -33.65 -12.97 -6.55
C VAL A 167 -33.18 -14.09 -7.46
N PHE A 168 -33.32 -15.35 -7.03
CA PHE A 168 -33.15 -16.51 -7.90
C PHE A 168 -34.36 -17.42 -7.76
N ASP A 169 -34.83 -17.91 -8.91
CA ASP A 169 -35.87 -18.92 -9.09
C ASP A 169 -35.75 -19.44 -10.54
N LYS A 170 -36.54 -20.44 -10.92
CA LYS A 170 -36.61 -20.93 -12.30
C LYS A 170 -36.79 -19.76 -13.27
N GLU A 171 -35.91 -19.67 -14.26
CA GLU A 171 -35.87 -18.62 -15.30
C GLU A 171 -35.59 -17.19 -14.78
N LEU A 172 -35.21 -17.02 -13.51
CA LEU A 172 -34.88 -15.74 -12.90
C LEU A 172 -33.37 -15.60 -12.66
N ASN A 173 -32.77 -14.53 -13.19
CA ASN A 173 -31.35 -14.19 -13.06
C ASN A 173 -30.38 -15.34 -13.38
N GLY A 174 -30.78 -16.27 -14.25
CA GLY A 174 -29.93 -17.41 -14.65
C GLY A 174 -29.74 -18.45 -13.55
N ALA A 175 -30.69 -18.60 -12.62
CA ALA A 175 -30.62 -19.62 -11.57
C ALA A 175 -30.35 -21.02 -12.15
N GLY A 176 -29.20 -21.59 -11.81
CA GLY A 176 -28.67 -22.77 -12.48
C GLY A 176 -27.66 -23.54 -11.64
N ARG A 177 -27.08 -24.59 -12.23
CA ARG A 177 -26.08 -25.49 -11.62
C ARG A 177 -24.88 -24.67 -11.13
N GLY A 178 -24.19 -25.16 -10.10
CA GLY A 178 -23.05 -24.47 -9.51
C GLY A 178 -23.44 -23.53 -8.37
N LEU A 179 -22.82 -22.34 -8.35
CA LEU A 179 -23.02 -21.33 -7.30
C LEU A 179 -23.87 -20.17 -7.82
N ASN A 180 -24.94 -19.84 -7.09
CA ASN A 180 -25.83 -18.71 -7.35
C ASN A 180 -25.59 -17.66 -6.27
N LEU A 181 -25.16 -16.45 -6.67
CA LEU A 181 -24.65 -15.42 -5.77
C LEU A 181 -25.43 -14.11 -5.91
N ALA A 182 -25.59 -13.41 -4.79
CA ALA A 182 -26.08 -12.04 -4.74
C ALA A 182 -25.17 -11.19 -3.83
N ALA A 183 -24.77 -10.01 -4.30
CA ALA A 183 -24.13 -8.99 -3.48
C ALA A 183 -25.19 -7.99 -2.99
N ILE A 184 -25.16 -7.67 -1.70
CA ILE A 184 -26.19 -6.88 -1.03
C ILE A 184 -25.53 -5.73 -0.28
N GLU A 185 -26.01 -4.50 -0.53
CA GLU A 185 -25.59 -3.35 0.24
C GLU A 185 -26.18 -3.45 1.65
N PRO A 186 -25.37 -3.54 2.72
CA PRO A 186 -25.87 -3.85 4.07
C PRO A 186 -26.79 -2.78 4.63
N LYS A 187 -26.66 -1.51 4.22
CA LYS A 187 -27.44 -0.41 4.78
C LYS A 187 -28.90 -0.44 4.31
N THR A 188 -29.10 -0.55 3.00
CA THR A 188 -30.45 -0.57 2.42
C THR A 188 -31.03 -1.97 2.35
N GLY A 189 -30.19 -3.01 2.33
CA GLY A 189 -30.60 -4.38 2.02
C GLY A 189 -30.89 -4.59 0.53
N ARG A 190 -30.47 -3.65 -0.33
CA ARG A 190 -30.67 -3.71 -1.77
C ARG A 190 -29.64 -4.65 -2.40
N VAL A 191 -30.12 -5.52 -3.30
CA VAL A 191 -29.25 -6.36 -4.13
C VAL A 191 -28.60 -5.48 -5.21
N GLU A 192 -27.27 -5.53 -5.29
CA GLU A 192 -26.47 -4.73 -6.21
C GLU A 192 -25.90 -5.54 -7.37
N LEU A 193 -25.60 -6.81 -7.16
CA LEU A 193 -25.08 -7.73 -8.17
C LEU A 193 -25.72 -9.11 -7.98
N VAL A 194 -25.92 -9.82 -9.08
CA VAL A 194 -26.33 -11.23 -9.07
C VAL A 194 -25.50 -11.99 -10.10
N ALA A 195 -25.13 -13.23 -9.83
CA ALA A 195 -24.47 -14.07 -10.82
C ALA A 195 -24.73 -15.55 -10.53
N ASN A 196 -24.69 -16.37 -11.59
CA ASN A 196 -24.59 -17.81 -11.50
C ASN A 196 -23.30 -18.24 -12.19
N PHE A 197 -22.57 -19.17 -11.57
CA PHE A 197 -21.37 -19.79 -12.12
C PHE A 197 -21.51 -21.30 -12.03
N ASP A 198 -21.44 -21.97 -13.18
CA ASP A 198 -21.51 -23.43 -13.28
C ASP A 198 -20.15 -24.06 -12.92
N THR A 199 -19.81 -24.04 -11.64
CA THR A 199 -18.55 -24.58 -11.11
C THR A 199 -18.48 -26.13 -11.10
N TYR A 200 -19.32 -26.78 -11.88
CA TYR A 200 -19.22 -28.20 -12.24
C TYR A 200 -18.59 -28.40 -13.62
N GLU A 201 -19.02 -27.63 -14.62
CA GLU A 201 -18.55 -27.74 -16.01
C GLU A 201 -17.47 -26.69 -16.35
N ASP A 202 -17.55 -25.49 -15.77
CA ASP A 202 -16.68 -24.36 -16.09
C ASP A 202 -15.64 -24.08 -15.00
N GLU A 203 -14.46 -23.60 -15.40
CA GLU A 203 -13.46 -23.08 -14.48
C GLU A 203 -13.99 -21.86 -13.70
N SER A 204 -13.67 -21.76 -12.41
CA SER A 204 -14.23 -20.72 -11.54
C SER A 204 -13.59 -19.32 -11.69
N THR A 205 -12.82 -19.04 -12.74
CA THR A 205 -12.16 -17.73 -12.96
C THR A 205 -13.14 -16.56 -12.96
N GLY A 206 -14.27 -16.69 -13.63
CA GLY A 206 -15.31 -15.65 -13.62
C GLY A 206 -15.93 -15.41 -12.24
N LEU A 207 -16.00 -16.46 -11.40
CA LEU A 207 -16.46 -16.34 -10.01
C LEU A 207 -15.46 -15.54 -9.18
N GLU A 208 -14.17 -15.79 -9.33
CA GLU A 208 -13.13 -15.06 -8.59
C GLU A 208 -13.11 -13.58 -8.95
N GLU A 209 -13.18 -13.25 -10.24
CA GLU A 209 -13.29 -11.86 -10.71
C GLU A 209 -14.54 -11.17 -10.17
N TRP A 210 -15.68 -11.87 -10.15
CA TRP A 210 -16.92 -11.33 -9.59
C TRP A 210 -16.81 -11.07 -8.09
N LEU A 211 -16.28 -12.01 -7.32
CA LEU A 211 -16.05 -11.85 -5.88
C LEU A 211 -15.04 -10.73 -5.58
N ASP A 212 -14.04 -10.54 -6.44
CA ASP A 212 -13.07 -9.44 -6.32
C ASP A 212 -13.67 -8.08 -6.69
N ALA A 213 -14.64 -8.05 -7.61
CA ALA A 213 -15.38 -6.84 -7.96
C ALA A 213 -16.39 -6.39 -6.88
N VAL A 214 -16.83 -7.29 -5.99
CA VAL A 214 -17.73 -6.94 -4.87
C VAL A 214 -17.08 -5.85 -4.00
N PRO A 215 -17.77 -4.75 -3.66
CA PRO A 215 -17.24 -3.72 -2.77
C PRO A 215 -16.89 -4.26 -1.38
N VAL A 216 -15.79 -3.76 -0.80
CA VAL A 216 -15.44 -4.09 0.59
C VAL A 216 -16.53 -3.63 1.53
N GLY A 217 -17.00 -4.52 2.39
CA GLY A 217 -18.09 -4.26 3.32
C GLY A 217 -19.47 -4.66 2.82
N ASP A 218 -19.63 -5.14 1.60
CA ASP A 218 -20.90 -5.69 1.12
C ASP A 218 -21.09 -7.15 1.55
N ILE A 219 -22.36 -7.53 1.67
CA ILE A 219 -22.77 -8.89 2.02
C ILE A 219 -22.81 -9.73 0.75
N VAL A 220 -22.27 -10.95 0.82
CA VAL A 220 -22.33 -11.93 -0.27
C VAL A 220 -23.18 -13.10 0.20
N ALA A 221 -24.30 -13.33 -0.47
CA ALA A 221 -25.21 -14.44 -0.24
C ALA A 221 -25.08 -15.47 -1.37
N VAL A 222 -24.97 -16.75 -1.01
CA VAL A 222 -24.69 -17.85 -1.94
C VAL A 222 -25.61 -19.02 -1.65
N VAL A 223 -26.10 -19.67 -2.70
CA VAL A 223 -26.73 -20.99 -2.65
C VAL A 223 -26.18 -21.88 -3.75
N SER A 224 -25.76 -23.10 -3.40
CA SER A 224 -25.35 -24.11 -4.37
C SER A 224 -26.56 -24.82 -4.97
N PHE A 225 -26.40 -25.34 -6.19
CA PHE A 225 -27.41 -26.15 -6.85
C PHE A 225 -26.80 -27.26 -7.70
N ASP A 226 -27.41 -28.44 -7.63
CA ASP A 226 -27.00 -29.69 -8.31
C ASP A 226 -25.58 -30.15 -7.96
N GLU A 227 -24.54 -29.47 -8.46
CA GLU A 227 -23.13 -29.71 -8.20
C GLU A 227 -22.36 -28.39 -8.32
N ALA A 228 -21.46 -28.10 -7.38
CA ALA A 228 -20.74 -26.82 -7.34
C ALA A 228 -19.25 -26.94 -6.97
N SER A 229 -18.71 -28.15 -6.86
CA SER A 229 -17.39 -28.40 -6.26
C SER A 229 -16.33 -28.88 -7.24
N THR A 230 -16.72 -29.41 -8.40
CA THR A 230 -15.82 -30.17 -9.29
C THR A 230 -14.75 -29.28 -9.92
N MET A 231 -15.15 -28.11 -10.42
CA MET A 231 -14.27 -27.10 -11.03
C MET A 231 -14.09 -25.86 -10.14
N LEU A 232 -14.50 -25.95 -8.87
CA LEU A 232 -14.32 -24.87 -7.91
C LEU A 232 -12.85 -24.81 -7.47
N SER A 233 -12.17 -23.75 -7.87
CA SER A 233 -10.76 -23.56 -7.57
C SER A 233 -10.50 -23.34 -6.08
N GLU A 234 -9.28 -23.63 -5.65
CA GLU A 234 -8.80 -23.28 -4.31
C GLU A 234 -8.79 -21.76 -4.08
N MET A 235 -8.68 -20.95 -5.14
CA MET A 235 -8.77 -19.49 -5.03
C MET A 235 -10.18 -19.05 -4.65
N ALA A 236 -11.21 -19.58 -5.32
CA ALA A 236 -12.60 -19.28 -5.00
C ALA A 236 -12.94 -19.70 -3.56
N LYS A 237 -12.53 -20.90 -3.13
CA LYS A 237 -12.73 -21.38 -1.76
C LYS A 237 -12.10 -20.43 -0.74
N LYS A 238 -10.90 -19.94 -1.06
CA LYS A 238 -10.15 -19.03 -0.21
C LYS A 238 -10.76 -17.62 -0.15
N ILE A 239 -11.32 -17.11 -1.24
CA ILE A 239 -12.07 -15.85 -1.20
C ILE A 239 -13.30 -16.00 -0.29
N PHE A 240 -14.04 -17.11 -0.37
CA PHE A 240 -15.14 -17.36 0.56
C PHE A 240 -14.68 -17.48 2.02
N TYR A 241 -13.53 -18.12 2.27
CA TYR A 241 -12.92 -18.17 3.60
C TYR A 241 -12.61 -16.77 4.14
N GLU A 242 -12.02 -15.89 3.32
CA GLU A 242 -11.77 -14.47 3.67
C GLU A 242 -13.08 -13.67 3.86
N MET A 243 -14.17 -14.08 3.22
CA MET A 243 -15.52 -13.54 3.42
C MET A 243 -16.24 -14.13 4.64
N GLY A 244 -15.57 -15.02 5.39
CA GLY A 244 -16.05 -15.57 6.66
C GLY A 244 -16.56 -17.01 6.59
N SER A 245 -16.36 -17.73 5.49
CA SER A 245 -16.75 -19.15 5.40
C SER A 245 -15.84 -20.02 6.26
N SER A 246 -16.47 -20.93 6.99
CA SER A 246 -15.84 -21.98 7.79
C SER A 246 -15.99 -23.37 7.18
N LEU A 247 -16.94 -23.56 6.24
CA LEU A 247 -17.31 -24.86 5.67
C LEU A 247 -16.94 -25.03 4.19
N ILE A 248 -16.51 -23.99 3.47
CA ILE A 248 -16.22 -24.05 2.02
C ILE A 248 -15.20 -25.14 1.64
N GLU A 249 -14.19 -25.36 2.49
CA GLU A 249 -13.19 -26.43 2.31
C GLU A 249 -13.78 -27.84 2.32
N ARG A 250 -14.99 -28.00 2.85
CA ARG A 250 -15.70 -29.27 2.95
C ARG A 250 -16.70 -29.46 1.81
N LEU A 251 -16.89 -28.46 0.94
CA LEU A 251 -17.79 -28.57 -0.21
C LEU A 251 -17.29 -29.66 -1.15
N LYS A 252 -18.17 -30.61 -1.48
CA LYS A 252 -17.86 -31.82 -2.27
C LYS A 252 -18.97 -32.10 -3.25
N PHE A 253 -18.74 -33.08 -4.13
CA PHE A 253 -19.65 -33.47 -5.19
C PHE A 253 -21.09 -33.60 -4.68
N ARG A 254 -22.01 -32.81 -5.27
CA ARG A 254 -23.45 -32.77 -4.94
C ARG A 254 -23.82 -32.38 -3.50
N ALA A 255 -22.92 -31.66 -2.82
CA ALA A 255 -23.25 -31.05 -1.53
C ALA A 255 -24.20 -29.87 -1.70
N SER A 256 -25.14 -29.74 -0.76
CA SER A 256 -25.99 -28.56 -0.62
C SER A 256 -25.31 -27.61 0.36
N TRP A 257 -25.10 -26.37 -0.06
CA TRP A 257 -24.43 -25.34 0.72
C TRP A 257 -25.14 -24.01 0.56
N TYR A 258 -25.32 -23.30 1.66
CA TYR A 258 -25.62 -21.88 1.63
C TYR A 258 -24.61 -21.13 2.49
N PHE A 259 -24.35 -19.90 2.10
CA PHE A 259 -23.39 -19.05 2.79
C PHE A 259 -23.80 -17.60 2.69
N VAL A 260 -23.71 -16.89 3.81
CA VAL A 260 -23.84 -15.44 3.86
C VAL A 260 -22.64 -14.86 4.57
N GLY A 261 -21.74 -14.27 3.79
CA GLY A 261 -20.51 -13.65 4.25
C GLY A 261 -20.49 -12.15 4.04
N ARG A 262 -19.36 -11.54 4.39
CA ARG A 262 -19.10 -10.13 4.09
C ARG A 262 -17.67 -9.93 3.65
N LYS A 263 -17.47 -9.16 2.58
CA LYS A 263 -16.13 -8.86 2.11
C LYS A 263 -15.36 -8.01 3.12
N GLY A 264 -14.19 -8.51 3.56
CA GLY A 264 -13.34 -7.86 4.55
C GLY A 264 -13.72 -8.13 6.01
N ILE A 265 -14.55 -9.15 6.28
CA ILE A 265 -14.81 -9.62 7.64
C ILE A 265 -13.54 -10.28 8.22
N ALA A 266 -13.29 -10.09 9.52
CA ALA A 266 -12.15 -10.70 10.23
C ALA A 266 -12.58 -11.87 11.14
N ALA A 267 -13.74 -12.47 10.86
CA ALA A 267 -14.36 -13.51 11.66
C ALA A 267 -15.19 -14.47 10.78
N TYR A 268 -15.52 -15.65 11.31
CA TYR A 268 -16.44 -16.57 10.65
C TYR A 268 -17.89 -16.11 10.77
N THR A 269 -18.65 -16.30 9.70
CA THR A 269 -20.09 -16.04 9.71
C THR A 269 -20.84 -17.18 10.41
N PRO A 270 -21.89 -16.89 11.20
CA PRO A 270 -22.80 -17.91 11.70
C PRO A 270 -23.84 -18.34 10.65
N PHE A 271 -23.89 -17.67 9.49
CA PHE A 271 -24.90 -17.88 8.44
C PHE A 271 -24.33 -18.76 7.34
N GLU A 272 -24.06 -20.01 7.69
CA GLU A 272 -23.50 -21.01 6.79
C GLU A 272 -23.96 -22.40 7.21
N ASP A 273 -24.37 -23.23 6.25
CA ASP A 273 -24.66 -24.65 6.49
C ASP A 273 -24.31 -25.48 5.27
N LEU A 274 -23.95 -26.74 5.51
CA LEU A 274 -23.44 -27.66 4.51
C LEU A 274 -23.96 -29.07 4.77
N ASN A 275 -24.79 -29.58 3.86
CA ASN A 275 -25.20 -30.97 3.84
C ASN A 275 -24.31 -31.74 2.86
N ILE A 276 -23.69 -32.81 3.35
CA ILE A 276 -22.85 -33.72 2.54
C ILE A 276 -23.71 -34.93 2.10
N PRO A 277 -23.63 -35.34 0.82
CA PRO A 277 -24.39 -36.50 0.35
C PRO A 277 -23.79 -37.83 0.80
N ASN A 278 -24.63 -38.86 0.79
CA ASN A 278 -24.20 -40.25 0.95
C ASN A 278 -24.04 -40.90 -0.43
N GLY A 279 -22.81 -41.21 -0.83
CA GLY A 279 -22.51 -41.77 -2.15
C GLY A 279 -22.73 -40.76 -3.28
N ASN A 280 -23.36 -41.18 -4.37
CA ASN A 280 -23.58 -40.35 -5.56
C ASN A 280 -24.94 -39.63 -5.58
N ASN A 281 -25.74 -39.71 -4.52
CA ASN A 281 -27.02 -39.01 -4.43
C ASN A 281 -26.81 -37.52 -4.16
N TRP A 282 -27.85 -36.70 -4.37
CA TRP A 282 -27.84 -35.31 -3.90
C TRP A 282 -27.91 -35.26 -2.38
N ALA A 283 -27.25 -34.26 -1.79
CA ALA A 283 -27.39 -34.00 -0.37
C ALA A 283 -28.82 -33.58 -0.04
N LYS A 284 -29.19 -33.68 1.24
CA LYS A 284 -30.47 -33.14 1.70
C LYS A 284 -30.52 -31.64 1.35
N PRO A 285 -31.60 -31.15 0.70
CA PRO A 285 -31.72 -29.74 0.37
C PRO A 285 -31.64 -28.89 1.63
N ILE A 286 -30.96 -27.76 1.52
CA ILE A 286 -31.06 -26.69 2.51
C ILE A 286 -32.32 -25.92 2.19
N LYS A 287 -33.18 -25.74 3.19
CA LYS A 287 -34.34 -24.86 3.15
C LYS A 287 -34.36 -24.06 4.45
N THR A 288 -33.94 -22.81 4.41
CA THR A 288 -33.84 -21.98 5.60
C THR A 288 -34.31 -20.56 5.32
N SER A 289 -35.02 -19.98 6.28
CA SER A 289 -35.37 -18.56 6.30
C SER A 289 -34.91 -17.96 7.62
N PHE A 290 -34.34 -16.76 7.57
CA PHE A 290 -33.92 -16.04 8.78
C PHE A 290 -33.84 -14.54 8.53
N CYS A 291 -33.81 -13.77 9.62
CA CYS A 291 -33.49 -12.35 9.58
C CYS A 291 -31.98 -12.16 9.74
N LEU A 292 -31.36 -11.55 8.72
CA LEU A 292 -29.94 -11.26 8.65
C LEU A 292 -29.68 -9.86 9.20
N PRO A 293 -28.91 -9.70 10.30
CA PRO A 293 -28.55 -8.39 10.80
C PRO A 293 -27.71 -7.59 9.80
N LYS A 294 -28.10 -6.34 9.53
CA LYS A 294 -27.36 -5.43 8.64
C LYS A 294 -25.97 -5.06 9.19
N SER A 295 -25.79 -5.15 10.51
CA SER A 295 -24.51 -4.85 11.19
C SER A 295 -23.75 -6.12 11.56
N VAL A 296 -22.50 -6.24 11.10
CA VAL A 296 -21.62 -7.40 11.39
C VAL A 296 -21.30 -7.58 12.86
N SER A 297 -21.30 -6.51 13.65
CA SER A 297 -21.12 -6.63 15.11
C SER A 297 -22.17 -7.53 15.79
N LYS A 298 -23.33 -7.73 15.14
CA LYS A 298 -24.41 -8.61 15.61
C LYS A 298 -24.29 -10.05 15.08
N TRP A 299 -23.24 -10.36 14.32
CA TRP A 299 -23.00 -11.72 13.80
C TRP A 299 -22.22 -12.58 14.81
N GLU A 300 -21.57 -11.97 15.80
CA GLU A 300 -20.86 -12.69 16.87
C GLU A 300 -21.83 -13.24 17.93
N GLY A 301 -21.60 -14.48 18.39
CA GLY A 301 -22.29 -15.06 19.55
C GLY A 301 -23.40 -16.08 19.26
N ARG A 302 -23.73 -16.38 18.00
CA ARG A 302 -24.65 -17.48 17.63
C ARG A 302 -23.96 -18.81 17.30
N PHE A 303 -22.87 -19.13 18.00
CA PHE A 303 -22.25 -20.46 17.90
C PHE A 303 -23.07 -21.48 18.71
N ASP A 304 -23.48 -22.55 18.06
CA ASP A 304 -24.14 -23.69 18.70
C ASP A 304 -23.21 -24.27 19.80
N LYS A 305 -23.71 -24.35 21.03
CA LYS A 305 -22.94 -24.62 22.27
C LYS A 305 -22.36 -26.06 22.34
N LYS A 306 -22.39 -26.83 21.26
CA LYS A 306 -22.02 -28.26 21.24
C LYS A 306 -20.60 -28.57 20.75
N SER A 307 -19.84 -27.60 20.23
CA SER A 307 -18.51 -27.90 19.66
C SER A 307 -17.35 -27.64 20.63
N ARG A 308 -16.61 -28.70 20.99
CA ARG A 308 -15.42 -28.69 21.89
C ARG A 308 -14.14 -28.11 21.23
N THR A 309 -14.23 -27.46 20.07
CA THR A 309 -13.08 -26.91 19.33
C THR A 309 -12.67 -25.49 19.76
N SER A 310 -13.31 -24.96 20.80
CA SER A 310 -13.32 -23.54 21.18
C SER A 310 -12.04 -22.99 21.81
N LYS A 311 -11.03 -23.82 22.13
CA LYS A 311 -9.73 -23.33 22.63
C LYS A 311 -8.66 -23.10 21.56
N MET A 312 -8.83 -23.66 20.36
CA MET A 312 -7.86 -23.54 19.25
C MET A 312 -8.19 -22.41 18.27
N MET A 313 -9.39 -21.83 18.36
CA MET A 313 -9.86 -20.71 17.53
C MET A 313 -9.62 -19.32 18.14
N LEU A 314 -9.08 -19.22 19.36
CA LEU A 314 -8.84 -17.92 20.04
C LEU A 314 -7.46 -17.30 19.79
N ALA A 315 -6.60 -17.93 19.00
CA ALA A 315 -5.33 -17.33 18.60
C ALA A 315 -5.60 -16.27 17.52
N LYS A 316 -5.16 -15.03 17.72
CA LYS A 316 -5.15 -13.98 16.68
C LYS A 316 -4.25 -14.46 15.54
N ARG A 317 -4.84 -15.05 14.51
CA ARG A 317 -4.12 -15.53 13.32
C ARG A 317 -4.02 -14.39 12.32
N ASN A 318 -2.84 -14.18 11.75
CA ASN A 318 -2.70 -13.31 10.58
C ASN A 318 -3.06 -14.12 9.33
N LEU A 319 -4.36 -14.35 9.13
CA LEU A 319 -4.90 -15.14 8.02
C LEU A 319 -4.42 -14.64 6.65
N PRO A 320 -4.38 -13.32 6.37
CA PRO A 320 -3.84 -12.82 5.11
C PRO A 320 -2.39 -13.27 4.87
N ARG A 321 -1.51 -13.11 5.86
CA ARG A 321 -0.09 -13.51 5.73
C ARG A 321 0.05 -15.02 5.62
N ARG A 322 -0.68 -15.80 6.42
CA ARG A 322 -0.69 -17.26 6.34
C ARG A 322 -1.08 -17.76 4.95
N HIS A 323 -2.09 -17.15 4.35
CA HIS A 323 -2.50 -17.52 3.01
C HIS A 323 -1.43 -17.16 1.98
N PHE A 324 -0.91 -15.93 2.01
CA PHE A 324 0.15 -15.52 1.10
C PHE A 324 1.32 -16.50 1.15
N CYS A 325 1.72 -16.91 2.36
CA CYS A 325 2.76 -17.88 2.59
C CYS A 325 2.43 -19.32 2.17
N ALA A 326 1.14 -19.68 2.12
CA ALA A 326 0.71 -20.96 1.55
C ALA A 326 0.68 -20.93 0.01
N LYS A 327 0.53 -19.74 -0.59
CA LYS A 327 0.49 -19.54 -2.04
C LYS A 327 1.89 -19.37 -2.65
N TYR A 328 2.83 -18.77 -1.92
CA TYR A 328 4.15 -18.40 -2.40
C TYR A 328 5.26 -18.94 -1.47
N ASP A 329 6.04 -19.91 -1.97
CA ASP A 329 7.09 -20.60 -1.19
C ASP A 329 8.41 -19.81 -1.04
N LYS A 330 8.52 -18.60 -1.59
CA LYS A 330 9.81 -17.87 -1.74
C LYS A 330 10.19 -16.97 -0.56
N HIS A 331 9.36 -16.90 0.49
CA HIS A 331 9.49 -15.89 1.56
C HIS A 331 9.81 -16.50 2.93
N GLU A 332 10.75 -17.45 2.99
CA GLU A 332 11.04 -18.32 4.15
C GLU A 332 10.95 -17.63 5.52
N PHE A 333 11.79 -16.61 5.81
CA PHE A 333 11.78 -15.93 7.11
C PHE A 333 10.47 -15.17 7.40
N PHE A 334 9.80 -14.69 6.36
CA PHE A 334 8.53 -14.00 6.49
C PHE A 334 7.36 -14.98 6.65
N CYS A 335 7.50 -16.19 6.14
CA CYS A 335 6.51 -17.25 6.22
C CYS A 335 6.78 -18.28 7.32
N ASP A 336 7.84 -18.04 8.11
CA ASP A 336 8.18 -18.88 9.25
C ASP A 336 7.05 -18.93 10.28
N SER A 337 6.81 -20.13 10.80
CA SER A 337 5.75 -20.43 11.76
C SER A 337 5.76 -19.57 13.03
N GLN A 338 6.92 -19.03 13.43
CA GLN A 338 7.05 -18.16 14.60
C GLN A 338 6.64 -16.71 14.32
N ARG A 339 6.66 -16.29 13.05
CA ARG A 339 6.38 -14.90 12.63
C ARG A 339 5.11 -14.76 11.80
N ILE A 340 4.57 -15.86 11.30
CA ILE A 340 3.44 -15.88 10.36
C ILE A 340 2.18 -15.22 10.92
N ASP A 341 2.03 -15.14 12.25
CA ASP A 341 0.91 -14.48 12.94
C ASP A 341 1.23 -13.05 13.44
N ASN A 342 2.45 -12.55 13.24
CA ASN A 342 2.79 -11.17 13.60
C ASN A 342 2.00 -10.20 12.73
N LEU A 343 1.42 -9.18 13.37
CA LEU A 343 0.73 -8.09 12.67
C LEU A 343 1.73 -7.28 11.85
N ILE A 344 1.32 -6.89 10.66
CA ILE A 344 2.08 -6.01 9.77
C ILE A 344 1.53 -4.60 9.99
N THR A 345 2.25 -3.77 10.73
CA THR A 345 1.82 -2.41 11.08
C THR A 345 2.97 -1.44 10.92
N PRO A 346 2.73 -0.22 10.41
CA PRO A 346 3.78 0.80 10.29
C PRO A 346 4.28 1.22 11.67
N ARG A 347 5.57 1.57 11.76
CA ARG A 347 6.19 2.04 12.99
C ARG A 347 5.61 3.40 13.39
N PRO A 348 5.08 3.54 14.62
CA PRO A 348 4.43 4.78 15.03
C PRO A 348 5.44 5.93 15.19
N LEU A 349 4.98 7.15 14.90
CA LEU A 349 5.73 8.37 15.19
C LEU A 349 5.85 8.58 16.72
N LEU A 350 7.09 8.60 17.21
CA LEU A 350 7.46 8.82 18.60
C LEU A 350 7.41 10.32 18.94
N ASP A 351 8.02 11.17 18.12
CA ASP A 351 7.96 12.63 18.32
C ASP A 351 6.69 13.24 17.72
N LYS A 352 5.67 13.39 18.56
CA LYS A 352 4.38 13.99 18.17
C LYS A 352 4.49 15.44 17.68
N LYS A 353 5.58 16.17 17.95
CA LYS A 353 5.76 17.53 17.43
C LYS A 353 5.96 17.56 15.91
N ARG A 354 6.46 16.46 15.35
CA ARG A 354 6.70 16.31 13.91
C ARG A 354 5.49 15.79 13.15
N GLU A 355 4.35 15.57 13.81
CA GLU A 355 3.15 15.02 13.16
C GLU A 355 2.65 15.84 11.96
N SER A 356 2.94 17.15 11.92
CA SER A 356 2.61 18.05 10.82
C SER A 356 3.73 18.23 9.80
N ASP A 357 4.79 17.42 9.85
CA ASP A 357 5.90 17.50 8.90
C ASP A 357 5.39 17.15 7.48
N PRO A 358 5.69 17.97 6.45
CA PRO A 358 5.22 17.74 5.09
C PRO A 358 5.71 16.41 4.49
N VAL A 359 6.79 15.81 5.02
CA VAL A 359 7.34 14.54 4.52
C VAL A 359 6.30 13.41 4.50
N PHE A 360 5.37 13.39 5.47
CA PHE A 360 4.35 12.35 5.58
C PHE A 360 3.26 12.43 4.51
N ASN A 361 3.29 13.50 3.70
CA ASN A 361 2.42 13.72 2.55
C ASN A 361 3.20 13.72 1.22
N VAL A 362 4.49 13.36 1.22
CA VAL A 362 5.24 13.12 -0.02
C VAL A 362 4.85 11.74 -0.54
N PRO A 363 4.32 11.62 -1.78
CA PRO A 363 4.02 10.32 -2.36
C PRO A 363 5.29 9.49 -2.54
N ILE A 364 5.20 8.20 -2.22
CA ILE A 364 6.26 7.21 -2.37
C ILE A 364 5.83 6.22 -3.44
N VAL A 365 6.55 6.18 -4.56
CA VAL A 365 6.30 5.29 -5.68
C VAL A 365 7.38 4.22 -5.71
N VAL A 366 6.97 2.96 -5.56
CA VAL A 366 7.84 1.80 -5.63
C VAL A 366 7.70 1.18 -7.03
N ALA A 367 8.78 1.17 -7.81
CA ALA A 367 8.87 0.42 -9.05
C ALA A 367 9.33 -1.01 -8.72
N ALA A 368 8.38 -1.92 -8.57
CA ALA A 368 8.63 -3.27 -8.12
C ALA A 368 9.21 -4.15 -9.22
N GLY A 369 10.38 -4.70 -8.92
CA GLY A 369 11.09 -5.68 -9.74
C GLY A 369 10.41 -7.02 -9.94
N LEU A 370 11.12 -7.93 -10.61
CA LEU A 370 10.71 -9.33 -10.77
C LEU A 370 10.92 -10.17 -9.50
N ASN A 371 11.77 -9.69 -8.58
CA ASN A 371 12.07 -10.37 -7.33
C ASN A 371 11.11 -9.92 -6.21
N SER A 372 10.06 -10.71 -5.98
CA SER A 372 9.07 -10.45 -4.93
C SER A 372 9.67 -10.44 -3.52
N ASP A 373 10.74 -11.20 -3.26
CA ASP A 373 11.39 -11.19 -1.93
C ASP A 373 12.15 -9.89 -1.67
N SER A 374 12.72 -9.28 -2.71
CA SER A 374 13.29 -7.93 -2.62
C SER A 374 12.21 -6.90 -2.35
N LEU A 375 11.06 -6.96 -3.04
CA LEU A 375 9.91 -6.09 -2.75
C LEU A 375 9.44 -6.26 -1.30
N ARG A 376 9.34 -7.49 -0.81
CA ARG A 376 8.97 -7.75 0.58
C ARG A 376 9.95 -7.09 1.57
N LYS A 377 11.26 -7.30 1.40
CA LYS A 377 12.29 -6.67 2.26
C LYS A 377 12.22 -5.15 2.23
N LEU A 378 11.99 -4.59 1.04
CA LEU A 378 11.78 -3.16 0.86
C LEU A 378 10.57 -2.68 1.66
N LEU A 379 9.41 -3.32 1.51
CA LEU A 379 8.18 -2.94 2.21
C LEU A 379 8.32 -3.09 3.74
N GLU A 380 9.02 -4.11 4.24
CA GLU A 380 9.37 -4.22 5.67
C GLU A 380 10.17 -2.99 6.13
N SER A 381 11.26 -2.65 5.42
CA SER A 381 12.09 -1.49 5.78
C SER A 381 11.37 -0.14 5.61
N LEU A 382 10.36 -0.08 4.74
CA LEU A 382 9.51 1.09 4.55
C LEU A 382 8.52 1.25 5.71
N LEU A 383 7.90 0.16 6.17
CA LEU A 383 7.02 0.20 7.35
C LEU A 383 7.80 0.47 8.65
N ASP A 384 9.09 0.15 8.69
CA ASP A 384 9.97 0.48 9.81
C ASP A 384 10.34 1.98 9.88
N GLN A 385 10.03 2.76 8.85
CA GLN A 385 10.21 4.21 8.86
C GLN A 385 9.21 4.86 9.84
N GLU A 386 9.74 5.68 10.74
CA GLU A 386 8.94 6.31 11.79
C GLU A 386 7.88 7.25 11.20
N GLY A 387 6.60 6.94 11.45
CA GLY A 387 5.47 7.80 11.04
C GLY A 387 5.06 7.68 9.57
N VAL A 388 5.59 6.71 8.83
CA VAL A 388 5.24 6.50 7.41
C VAL A 388 3.73 6.42 7.20
N ASN A 389 3.27 7.08 6.15
CA ASN A 389 1.87 7.09 5.75
C ASN A 389 1.67 6.10 4.59
N THR A 390 1.14 4.91 4.87
CA THR A 390 1.01 3.86 3.84
C THR A 390 0.02 4.25 2.73
N GLN A 391 -0.87 5.21 2.99
CA GLN A 391 -1.78 5.75 1.96
C GLN A 391 -1.09 6.55 0.87
N MET A 392 0.14 7.01 1.14
CA MET A 392 0.98 7.73 0.19
C MET A 392 1.91 6.81 -0.59
N VAL A 393 1.85 5.50 -0.36
CA VAL A 393 2.70 4.51 -1.02
C VAL A 393 1.94 3.85 -2.16
N LEU A 394 2.53 3.87 -3.35
CA LEU A 394 2.04 3.23 -4.57
C LEU A 394 3.08 2.24 -5.10
N VAL A 395 2.74 0.96 -5.16
CA VAL A 395 3.56 -0.11 -5.74
C VAL A 395 3.17 -0.33 -7.20
N ALA A 396 3.97 0.18 -8.12
CA ALA A 396 3.86 -0.06 -9.55
C ALA A 396 4.61 -1.35 -9.91
N PHE A 397 3.94 -2.32 -10.52
CA PHE A 397 4.53 -3.63 -10.81
C PHE A 397 4.09 -4.16 -12.17
N ASP A 398 4.84 -5.10 -12.74
CA ASP A 398 4.42 -5.78 -13.96
C ASP A 398 3.19 -6.66 -13.71
N LYS A 399 2.12 -6.44 -14.49
CA LYS A 399 0.85 -7.17 -14.36
C LYS A 399 1.00 -8.69 -14.43
N GLU A 400 2.06 -9.20 -15.07
CA GLU A 400 2.36 -10.64 -15.15
C GLU A 400 2.76 -11.25 -13.81
N TYR A 401 3.05 -10.42 -12.80
CA TYR A 401 3.50 -10.84 -11.47
C TYR A 401 2.51 -10.39 -10.37
N PRO A 402 1.33 -11.03 -10.29
CA PRO A 402 0.28 -10.65 -9.32
C PRO A 402 0.67 -10.88 -7.86
N GLU A 403 1.75 -11.62 -7.59
CA GLU A 403 2.37 -11.74 -6.26
C GLU A 403 2.69 -10.38 -5.64
N ASN A 404 3.13 -9.41 -6.45
CA ASN A 404 3.46 -8.07 -6.00
C ASN A 404 2.20 -7.30 -5.51
N ALA A 405 1.04 -7.53 -6.12
CA ALA A 405 -0.23 -6.98 -5.64
C ALA A 405 -0.65 -7.58 -4.30
N HIS A 406 -0.49 -8.90 -4.14
CA HIS A 406 -0.80 -9.56 -2.86
C HIS A 406 0.13 -9.08 -1.74
N LEU A 407 1.43 -8.90 -2.02
CA LEU A 407 2.37 -8.28 -1.08
C LEU A 407 1.93 -6.86 -0.72
N ALA A 408 1.66 -6.00 -1.71
CA ALA A 408 1.22 -4.63 -1.45
C ALA A 408 -0.02 -4.57 -0.53
N SER A 409 -1.01 -5.46 -0.76
CA SER A 409 -2.21 -5.58 0.06
C SER A 409 -1.91 -5.98 1.52
N LEU A 410 -0.99 -6.95 1.72
CA LEU A 410 -0.54 -7.36 3.06
C LEU A 410 0.10 -6.21 3.85
N PHE A 411 0.85 -5.34 3.18
CA PHE A 411 1.52 -4.19 3.77
C PHE A 411 0.63 -2.93 3.81
N HIS A 412 -0.65 -3.05 3.40
CA HIS A 412 -1.63 -1.97 3.40
C HIS A 412 -1.19 -0.74 2.59
N VAL A 413 -0.53 -0.99 1.45
CA VAL A 413 -0.12 0.01 0.47
C VAL A 413 -0.90 -0.17 -0.84
N LYS A 414 -1.04 0.90 -1.64
CA LYS A 414 -1.72 0.83 -2.93
C LYS A 414 -0.85 0.10 -3.94
N SER A 415 -1.45 -0.58 -4.91
CA SER A 415 -0.72 -1.21 -6.01
C SER A 415 -1.35 -0.89 -7.37
N LEU A 416 -0.52 -0.89 -8.40
CA LEU A 416 -0.91 -0.63 -9.77
C LEU A 416 -0.22 -1.63 -10.71
N PRO A 417 -0.98 -2.54 -11.36
CA PRO A 417 -0.44 -3.39 -12.42
C PRO A 417 -0.14 -2.55 -13.67
N ILE A 418 1.03 -2.78 -14.26
CA ILE A 418 1.51 -2.10 -15.46
C ILE A 418 1.76 -3.14 -16.54
N ASN A 419 1.35 -2.82 -17.78
CA ASN A 419 1.66 -3.65 -18.93
C ASN A 419 3.07 -3.33 -19.45
N VAL A 420 4.06 -4.11 -19.03
CA VAL A 420 5.47 -3.86 -19.35
C VAL A 420 5.78 -4.36 -20.76
N THR A 421 6.11 -3.45 -21.68
CA THR A 421 6.33 -3.79 -23.10
C THR A 421 7.79 -3.87 -23.50
N ALA A 422 8.71 -3.27 -22.72
CA ALA A 422 10.12 -3.16 -23.08
C ALA A 422 11.04 -3.32 -21.85
N GLY A 423 10.75 -4.31 -21.01
CA GLY A 423 11.52 -4.63 -19.81
C GLY A 423 11.43 -3.55 -18.71
N TYR A 424 12.32 -3.64 -17.71
CA TYR A 424 12.27 -2.82 -16.50
C TYR A 424 12.26 -1.29 -16.75
N ASN A 425 12.94 -0.81 -17.79
CA ASN A 425 12.94 0.62 -18.13
C ASN A 425 11.52 1.14 -18.46
N SER A 426 10.69 0.33 -19.11
CA SER A 426 9.30 0.71 -19.42
C SER A 426 8.41 0.70 -18.18
N LEU A 427 8.66 -0.24 -17.25
CA LEU A 427 8.00 -0.25 -15.94
C LEU A 427 8.35 1.03 -15.15
N LEU A 428 9.64 1.38 -15.11
CA LEU A 428 10.14 2.54 -14.38
C LEU A 428 9.53 3.84 -14.92
N LEU A 429 9.50 4.05 -16.24
CA LEU A 429 8.84 5.21 -16.86
C LEU A 429 7.34 5.27 -16.51
N ALA A 430 6.64 4.15 -16.64
CA ALA A 430 5.21 4.08 -16.33
C ALA A 430 4.92 4.30 -14.84
N ALA A 431 5.86 3.95 -13.95
CA ALA A 431 5.75 4.23 -12.52
C ALA A 431 5.79 5.74 -12.22
N PHE A 432 6.62 6.54 -12.92
CA PHE A 432 6.57 8.01 -12.78
C PHE A 432 5.25 8.60 -13.24
N ASP A 433 4.79 8.16 -14.42
CA ASP A 433 3.53 8.61 -14.99
C ASP A 433 2.38 8.30 -14.03
N ALA A 434 2.37 7.08 -13.49
CA ALA A 434 1.41 6.66 -12.47
C ALA A 434 1.51 7.50 -11.20
N GLY A 435 2.73 7.74 -10.69
CA GLY A 435 2.97 8.56 -9.50
C GLY A 435 2.38 9.97 -9.62
N PHE A 436 2.75 10.70 -10.67
CA PHE A 436 2.24 12.07 -10.85
C PHE A 436 0.77 12.12 -11.32
N SER A 437 0.25 11.05 -11.92
CA SER A 437 -1.18 10.94 -12.27
C SER A 437 -2.07 10.62 -11.07
N VAL A 438 -1.65 9.70 -10.21
CA VAL A 438 -2.36 9.35 -8.98
C VAL A 438 -2.22 10.47 -7.97
N PHE A 439 -1.11 11.21 -7.93
CA PHE A 439 -0.89 12.33 -7.02
C PHE A 439 -0.73 13.65 -7.78
N PRO A 440 -1.81 14.22 -8.38
CA PRO A 440 -1.72 15.34 -9.32
C PRO A 440 -1.25 16.67 -8.70
N GLN A 441 -1.40 16.84 -7.38
CA GLN A 441 -0.99 18.05 -6.68
C GLN A 441 0.44 17.97 -6.13
N ALA A 442 1.09 16.80 -6.15
CA ALA A 442 2.39 16.62 -5.51
C ALA A 442 3.50 17.38 -6.25
N PRO A 443 4.27 18.29 -5.61
CA PRO A 443 5.37 19.02 -6.25
C PRO A 443 6.59 18.13 -6.46
N ALA A 444 6.67 17.02 -5.73
CA ALA A 444 7.69 15.99 -5.88
C ALA A 444 7.13 14.63 -5.44
N ILE A 445 7.77 13.56 -5.91
CA ILE A 445 7.51 12.18 -5.46
C ILE A 445 8.83 11.53 -5.06
N ALA A 446 8.82 10.73 -4.00
CA ALA A 446 9.91 9.82 -3.68
C ALA A 446 9.74 8.56 -4.53
N VAL A 447 10.79 8.14 -5.22
CA VAL A 447 10.81 6.92 -6.03
C VAL A 447 11.80 5.93 -5.43
N ILE A 448 11.39 4.68 -5.39
CA ILE A 448 12.19 3.56 -4.94
C ILE A 448 12.17 2.48 -6.02
N GLU A 449 13.35 2.15 -6.54
CA GLU A 449 13.58 1.09 -7.51
C GLU A 449 13.76 -0.29 -6.83
N GLU A 450 13.92 -1.34 -7.63
CA GLU A 450 14.06 -2.71 -7.15
C GLU A 450 15.37 -2.98 -6.38
N ASP A 451 15.40 -4.10 -5.65
CA ASP A 451 16.58 -4.66 -4.99
C ASP A 451 17.28 -3.73 -3.99
N ILE A 452 16.53 -3.00 -3.15
CA ILE A 452 17.11 -2.22 -2.05
C ILE A 452 16.36 -2.38 -0.72
N VAL A 453 17.06 -2.08 0.37
CA VAL A 453 16.53 -1.95 1.73
C VAL A 453 16.78 -0.52 2.21
N LEU A 454 15.80 0.09 2.85
CA LEU A 454 15.93 1.46 3.36
C LEU A 454 16.69 1.46 4.69
N SER A 455 17.55 2.47 4.88
CA SER A 455 18.11 2.76 6.20
C SER A 455 17.02 3.26 7.17
N PRO A 456 17.18 3.11 8.49
CA PRO A 456 16.14 3.49 9.45
C PRO A 456 15.86 5.00 9.50
N ASP A 457 16.77 5.85 9.01
CA ASP A 457 16.62 7.30 8.93
C ASP A 457 16.19 7.80 7.54
N TRP A 458 15.89 6.93 6.57
CA TRP A 458 15.56 7.29 5.18
C TRP A 458 14.46 8.37 5.09
N LEU A 459 13.33 8.17 5.77
CA LEU A 459 12.21 9.13 5.72
C LEU A 459 12.56 10.43 6.44
N SER A 460 13.22 10.34 7.59
CA SER A 460 13.65 11.52 8.35
C SER A 460 14.72 12.34 7.62
N PHE A 461 15.57 11.71 6.82
CA PHE A 461 16.54 12.40 5.98
C PHE A 461 15.86 13.18 4.85
N ILE A 462 14.82 12.61 4.23
CA ILE A 462 13.99 13.34 3.25
C ILE A 462 13.35 14.55 3.93
N ALA A 463 12.80 14.39 5.13
CA ALA A 463 12.15 15.48 5.86
C ALA A 463 13.08 16.70 6.06
N GLU A 464 14.32 16.47 6.46
CA GLU A 464 15.31 17.53 6.70
C GLU A 464 15.86 18.16 5.41
N THR A 465 15.68 17.50 4.25
CA THR A 465 16.20 17.97 2.95
C THR A 465 15.11 18.42 1.97
N LEU A 466 13.83 18.17 2.28
CA LEU A 466 12.70 18.44 1.39
C LEU A 466 12.53 19.94 1.09
N ASN A 467 12.58 20.80 2.11
CA ASN A 467 12.41 22.24 1.89
C ASN A 467 13.55 22.83 1.04
N PRO A 468 14.85 22.60 1.36
CA PRO A 468 15.95 23.01 0.49
C PRO A 468 15.82 22.48 -0.94
N LEU A 469 15.37 21.23 -1.11
CA LEU A 469 15.09 20.68 -2.44
C LEU A 469 14.03 21.53 -3.14
N LEU A 470 12.84 21.70 -2.57
CA LEU A 470 11.70 22.34 -3.23
C LEU A 470 11.93 23.84 -3.52
N GLU A 471 12.59 24.56 -2.62
CA GLU A 471 12.80 26.01 -2.74
C GLU A 471 13.94 26.38 -3.70
N ASP A 472 15.00 25.57 -3.76
CA ASP A 472 16.17 25.86 -4.59
C ASP A 472 15.95 25.44 -6.05
N LYS A 473 15.81 26.44 -6.92
CA LYS A 473 15.60 26.26 -8.37
C LYS A 473 16.79 25.63 -9.10
N SER A 474 17.97 25.59 -8.48
CA SER A 474 19.16 24.97 -9.08
C SER A 474 19.23 23.45 -8.85
N LEU A 475 18.30 22.88 -8.07
CA LEU A 475 18.21 21.45 -7.80
C LEU A 475 17.05 20.81 -8.59
N ASP A 476 17.29 19.62 -9.12
CA ASP A 476 16.31 18.82 -9.85
C ASP A 476 15.75 17.67 -9.00
N LEU A 477 16.62 17.06 -8.18
CA LEU A 477 16.28 15.89 -7.37
C LEU A 477 17.10 15.82 -6.07
N LEU A 478 16.63 14.99 -5.15
CA LEU A 478 17.39 14.52 -3.99
C LEU A 478 17.71 13.04 -4.20
N GLN A 479 18.98 12.70 -4.26
CA GLN A 479 19.45 11.33 -4.37
C GLN A 479 19.67 10.76 -2.96
N LEU A 480 19.31 9.49 -2.72
CA LEU A 480 19.46 8.85 -1.39
C LEU A 480 20.53 7.75 -1.36
N PHE A 481 21.08 7.41 -2.52
CA PHE A 481 22.25 6.55 -2.66
C PHE A 481 23.46 7.36 -3.13
N ASN A 482 24.56 7.34 -2.36
CA ASN A 482 25.82 7.94 -2.78
C ASN A 482 26.64 6.94 -3.61
N PRO A 483 26.87 7.17 -4.92
CA PRO A 483 27.69 6.28 -5.74
C PRO A 483 29.15 6.18 -5.27
N ASN A 484 29.65 7.19 -4.54
CA ASN A 484 30.97 7.19 -3.90
C ASN A 484 30.91 6.86 -2.39
N GLY A 485 29.79 6.32 -1.90
CA GLY A 485 29.56 5.96 -0.50
C GLY A 485 30.28 4.68 -0.05
N TYR A 486 31.58 4.55 -0.33
CA TYR A 486 32.37 3.38 0.09
C TYR A 486 32.89 3.52 1.52
N PHE A 487 33.22 2.40 2.17
CA PHE A 487 33.68 2.36 3.56
C PHE A 487 34.88 3.28 3.86
N ASP A 488 35.77 3.47 2.89
CA ASP A 488 37.02 4.23 3.01
C ASP A 488 36.93 5.68 2.51
N THR A 489 35.83 6.06 1.85
CA THR A 489 35.65 7.39 1.22
C THR A 489 34.41 8.12 1.72
N SER A 490 33.60 7.48 2.57
CA SER A 490 32.40 8.05 3.18
C SER A 490 32.24 7.61 4.63
N GLY A 491 31.47 8.37 5.41
CA GLY A 491 31.17 8.00 6.80
C GLY A 491 30.46 9.06 7.63
N ASN A 492 30.25 10.29 7.12
CA ASN A 492 29.61 11.33 7.91
C ASN A 492 28.10 11.36 7.67
N GLU A 493 27.33 10.94 8.67
CA GLU A 493 25.87 10.89 8.60
C GLU A 493 25.19 12.26 8.55
N GLN A 494 25.87 13.34 8.92
CA GLN A 494 25.28 14.68 8.98
C GLN A 494 25.52 15.49 7.69
N LYS A 495 26.44 15.04 6.82
CA LYS A 495 26.83 15.80 5.63
C LYS A 495 25.91 15.51 4.45
N VAL A 496 25.53 16.57 3.76
CA VAL A 496 24.86 16.53 2.46
C VAL A 496 25.74 17.25 1.44
N LEU A 497 25.86 16.64 0.27
CA LEU A 497 26.66 17.12 -0.86
C LEU A 497 25.73 17.69 -1.93
N ARG A 498 26.19 18.71 -2.64
CA ARG A 498 25.57 19.13 -3.90
C ARG A 498 26.34 18.48 -5.04
N SER A 499 25.64 18.01 -6.05
CA SER A 499 26.22 17.47 -7.28
C SER A 499 25.70 18.25 -8.47
N SER A 500 26.60 18.68 -9.36
CA SER A 500 26.27 19.29 -10.65
C SER A 500 25.77 18.27 -11.66
N TYR A 501 26.09 17.00 -11.45
CA TYR A 501 25.61 15.92 -12.28
C TYR A 501 25.46 14.63 -11.47
N GLN A 502 24.21 14.24 -11.21
CA GLN A 502 23.87 12.99 -10.52
C GLN A 502 22.58 12.44 -11.13
N PRO A 503 22.66 11.43 -12.02
CA PRO A 503 21.46 10.71 -12.43
C PRO A 503 20.79 10.06 -11.21
N PRO A 504 19.45 9.96 -11.20
CA PRO A 504 18.73 9.21 -10.17
C PRO A 504 19.15 7.74 -10.20
N ILE A 505 19.38 7.13 -9.04
CA ILE A 505 19.74 5.70 -8.93
C ILE A 505 19.15 5.14 -7.65
N TYR A 506 18.50 3.97 -7.70
CA TYR A 506 17.93 3.23 -6.56
C TYR A 506 16.81 3.95 -5.79
N SER A 507 17.10 5.08 -5.14
CA SER A 507 16.11 5.85 -4.39
C SER A 507 16.41 7.33 -4.44
N TYR A 508 15.39 8.12 -4.74
CA TYR A 508 15.49 9.56 -4.94
C TYR A 508 14.13 10.25 -4.81
N VAL A 509 14.13 11.54 -4.49
CA VAL A 509 12.96 12.42 -4.55
C VAL A 509 13.06 13.29 -5.78
N LEU A 510 12.09 13.17 -6.67
CA LEU A 510 12.05 13.80 -7.99
C LEU A 510 11.05 14.96 -8.00
N LYS A 511 11.48 16.15 -8.44
CA LYS A 511 10.57 17.28 -8.66
C LYS A 511 9.65 17.03 -9.86
N ARG A 512 8.38 17.42 -9.73
CA ARG A 512 7.40 17.43 -10.81
C ARG A 512 7.91 18.20 -12.03
N GLN A 513 8.46 19.40 -11.81
CA GLN A 513 8.97 20.23 -12.89
C GLN A 513 10.05 19.51 -13.72
N PHE A 514 10.96 18.80 -13.06
CA PHE A 514 12.00 18.04 -13.75
C PHE A 514 11.40 16.86 -14.53
N TYR A 515 10.45 16.12 -13.94
CA TYR A 515 9.71 15.07 -14.65
C TYR A 515 8.99 15.59 -15.90
N GLU A 516 8.24 16.69 -15.79
CA GLU A 516 7.46 17.25 -16.90
C GLU A 516 8.35 17.72 -18.05
N LEU A 517 9.52 18.29 -17.74
CA LEU A 517 10.45 18.81 -18.73
C LEU A 517 11.36 17.75 -19.35
N GLN A 518 11.83 16.77 -18.58
CA GLN A 518 12.91 15.86 -18.98
C GLN A 518 12.47 14.39 -19.15
N ILE A 519 11.35 13.98 -18.54
CA ILE A 519 10.98 12.55 -18.43
C ILE A 519 9.67 12.22 -19.15
N ARG A 520 8.62 13.01 -18.94
CA ARG A 520 7.23 12.68 -19.34
C ARG A 520 7.05 12.27 -20.80
N ASN A 521 7.82 12.88 -21.70
CA ASN A 521 7.74 12.61 -23.14
C ASN A 521 8.89 11.72 -23.65
N SER A 522 9.69 11.15 -22.73
CA SER A 522 10.80 10.29 -23.10
C SER A 522 10.31 8.88 -23.39
N SER A 523 10.73 8.32 -24.52
CA SER A 523 10.51 6.90 -24.84
C SER A 523 11.52 5.98 -24.16
N THR A 524 12.61 6.51 -23.58
CA THR A 524 13.64 5.73 -22.89
C THR A 524 14.23 6.50 -21.71
N CYS A 525 14.16 5.97 -20.50
CA CYS A 525 14.84 6.56 -19.34
C CYS A 525 16.37 6.42 -19.43
N CYS A 526 16.81 5.25 -19.88
CA CYS A 526 18.09 4.68 -19.48
C CYS A 526 18.93 4.26 -20.68
N ARG A 527 20.26 4.26 -20.55
CA ARG A 527 21.18 3.96 -21.66
C ARG A 527 21.03 2.50 -22.14
N PRO A 528 21.12 2.22 -23.46
CA PRO A 528 20.97 0.86 -23.97
C PRO A 528 21.98 -0.10 -23.32
N ARG A 529 21.52 -1.29 -22.92
CA ARG A 529 22.31 -2.34 -22.24
C ARG A 529 22.86 -1.96 -20.84
N LYS A 530 22.39 -0.86 -20.24
CA LYS A 530 22.71 -0.43 -18.87
C LYS A 530 21.42 -0.06 -18.13
N SER A 531 20.77 -1.02 -17.47
CA SER A 531 19.60 -0.78 -16.61
C SER A 531 19.93 0.24 -15.51
N GLY A 532 18.99 1.12 -15.18
CA GLY A 532 19.12 2.08 -14.06
C GLY A 532 20.03 3.30 -14.29
N LEU A 533 20.82 3.35 -15.37
CA LEU A 533 21.61 4.55 -15.71
C LEU A 533 20.79 5.48 -16.61
N TRP A 534 20.11 6.42 -15.95
CA TRP A 534 19.39 7.49 -16.61
C TRP A 534 20.27 8.27 -17.59
N LYS A 535 19.69 8.65 -18.73
CA LYS A 535 20.38 9.37 -19.81
C LYS A 535 20.58 10.87 -19.55
N PHE A 536 20.23 11.39 -18.38
CA PHE A 536 20.36 12.82 -18.11
C PHE A 536 21.83 13.24 -18.16
N GLU A 537 22.12 14.39 -18.76
CA GLU A 537 23.49 14.91 -18.86
C GLU A 537 23.77 16.04 -17.85
N SER A 538 22.74 16.51 -17.13
CA SER A 538 22.83 17.73 -16.30
C SER A 538 21.98 17.72 -15.02
N ALA A 539 21.48 16.56 -14.59
CA ALA A 539 20.64 16.48 -13.39
C ALA A 539 21.41 16.93 -12.14
N LYS A 540 20.99 18.02 -11.51
CA LYS A 540 21.61 18.57 -10.30
C LYS A 540 20.91 18.03 -9.06
N ALA A 541 21.70 17.57 -8.09
CA ALA A 541 21.14 16.86 -6.95
C ALA A 541 21.74 17.26 -5.60
N LEU A 542 20.95 17.06 -4.56
CA LEU A 542 21.47 16.79 -3.22
C LEU A 542 21.78 15.30 -3.08
N VAL A 543 22.89 14.96 -2.45
CA VAL A 543 23.34 13.57 -2.23
C VAL A 543 23.82 13.45 -0.79
N PRO A 544 23.39 12.47 0.01
CA PRO A 544 23.97 12.28 1.33
C PRO A 544 25.44 11.89 1.22
N SER A 545 26.28 12.30 2.18
CA SER A 545 27.63 11.74 2.26
C SER A 545 27.55 10.23 2.52
N LEU A 546 26.74 9.79 3.49
CA LEU A 546 26.48 8.39 3.78
C LEU A 546 25.12 7.94 3.22
N SER A 547 25.09 6.89 2.39
CA SER A 547 23.85 6.41 1.76
C SER A 547 22.72 6.12 2.75
N ARG A 548 21.47 6.35 2.33
CA ARG A 548 20.25 6.03 3.09
C ARG A 548 19.54 4.76 2.62
N ILE A 549 20.20 4.00 1.76
CA ILE A 549 19.73 2.71 1.28
C ILE A 549 20.91 1.74 1.22
N VAL A 550 20.59 0.46 1.32
CA VAL A 550 21.50 -0.65 1.06
C VAL A 550 20.94 -1.40 -0.15
N ALA A 551 21.70 -1.46 -1.23
CA ALA A 551 21.31 -2.27 -2.37
C ALA A 551 21.60 -3.75 -2.12
N ILE A 552 20.65 -4.60 -2.48
CA ILE A 552 20.69 -6.05 -2.38
C ILE A 552 21.41 -6.56 -3.63
N PRO A 553 22.60 -7.18 -3.51
CA PRO A 553 23.29 -7.70 -4.69
C PRO A 553 22.47 -8.82 -5.35
N PRO A 554 22.37 -8.85 -6.69
CA PRO A 554 21.69 -9.94 -7.38
C PRO A 554 22.42 -11.27 -7.15
N PRO A 555 21.72 -12.42 -7.20
CA PRO A 555 22.37 -13.72 -7.14
C PRO A 555 23.36 -13.85 -8.31
N LYS A 556 24.55 -14.41 -8.06
CA LYS A 556 25.72 -14.53 -8.99
C LYS A 556 25.48 -15.33 -10.29
N LEU A 557 24.23 -15.53 -10.71
CA LEU A 557 23.81 -16.42 -11.81
C LEU A 557 23.94 -15.81 -13.21
N MET A 558 24.19 -14.50 -13.34
CA MET A 558 24.40 -13.85 -14.64
C MET A 558 25.79 -13.21 -14.68
N GLY A 559 26.52 -13.43 -15.78
CA GLY A 559 27.92 -13.04 -15.96
C GLY A 559 28.20 -11.54 -15.77
N PRO A 560 29.47 -11.11 -15.89
CA PRO A 560 29.94 -9.80 -15.44
C PRO A 560 29.21 -8.67 -16.18
N HIS A 561 28.16 -8.17 -15.55
CA HIS A 561 27.47 -6.94 -15.89
C HIS A 561 27.84 -5.87 -14.85
N TRP A 562 27.54 -4.61 -15.15
CA TRP A 562 27.98 -3.40 -14.43
C TRP A 562 27.74 -3.40 -12.91
N ASP A 563 26.88 -4.29 -12.41
CA ASP A 563 26.67 -4.57 -10.99
C ASP A 563 27.99 -4.93 -10.29
N ASP A 564 28.91 -5.65 -10.95
CA ASP A 564 30.18 -6.00 -10.32
C ASP A 564 31.02 -4.75 -9.94
N ALA A 565 31.03 -3.68 -10.74
CA ALA A 565 31.82 -2.48 -10.41
C ALA A 565 31.20 -1.62 -9.28
N LEU A 566 29.87 -1.58 -9.19
CA LEU A 566 29.16 -0.89 -8.10
C LEU A 566 29.23 -1.67 -6.79
N PHE A 567 29.33 -3.02 -6.84
CA PHE A 567 29.22 -3.92 -5.69
C PHE A 567 30.50 -4.69 -5.32
N THR A 568 31.60 -4.55 -6.08
CA THR A 568 32.89 -5.17 -5.73
C THR A 568 33.55 -4.55 -4.50
N LYS A 569 33.27 -3.29 -4.23
CA LYS A 569 33.81 -2.55 -3.08
C LYS A 569 32.71 -2.36 -2.03
N GLU A 570 33.04 -2.67 -0.79
CA GLU A 570 32.11 -2.58 0.34
C GLU A 570 31.61 -1.14 0.54
N ARG A 571 30.28 -1.02 0.67
CA ARG A 571 29.58 0.25 0.82
C ARG A 571 29.01 0.38 2.22
N VAL A 572 28.86 1.63 2.63
CA VAL A 572 28.30 1.99 3.93
C VAL A 572 27.02 2.78 3.76
N ALA A 573 26.04 2.47 4.60
CA ALA A 573 24.78 3.18 4.72
C ALA A 573 24.52 3.51 6.19
N SER A 574 23.66 4.49 6.44
CA SER A 574 23.33 4.86 7.80
C SER A 574 22.62 3.73 8.54
N LYS A 575 22.91 3.67 9.84
CA LYS A 575 22.23 2.81 10.81
C LYS A 575 21.55 3.65 11.90
N SER A 576 21.47 4.97 11.70
CA SER A 576 20.83 5.89 12.63
C SER A 576 19.34 5.58 12.71
N HIS A 577 18.82 5.49 13.93
CA HIS A 577 17.38 5.39 14.20
C HIS A 577 16.80 6.71 14.71
N THR A 578 17.63 7.76 14.74
CA THR A 578 17.26 9.09 15.20
C THR A 578 17.21 10.05 14.02
N TRP A 579 16.32 11.03 14.10
CA TRP A 579 16.24 12.11 13.14
C TRP A 579 17.60 12.81 12.98
N PRO A 580 18.16 12.86 11.76
CA PRO A 580 19.52 13.32 11.57
C PRO A 580 19.59 14.84 11.74
N LYS A 581 20.59 15.31 12.48
CA LYS A 581 20.92 16.73 12.55
C LYS A 581 21.91 17.06 11.43
N LEU A 582 21.39 17.44 10.27
CA LEU A 582 22.20 17.70 9.08
C LEU A 582 22.99 19.02 9.19
N SER A 583 24.12 19.10 8.51
CA SER A 583 24.87 20.33 8.34
C SER A 583 24.11 21.31 7.45
N MET A 584 24.17 22.61 7.72
CA MET A 584 23.40 23.62 6.97
C MET A 584 24.11 24.14 5.70
N ASP A 585 25.26 23.57 5.34
CA ASP A 585 26.09 24.02 4.23
C ASP A 585 25.45 23.77 2.86
N PHE A 586 24.58 22.76 2.73
CA PHE A 586 23.95 22.38 1.45
C PHE A 586 22.73 23.22 1.05
N VAL A 587 22.18 24.00 1.98
CA VAL A 587 20.84 24.61 1.90
C VAL A 587 20.68 25.52 0.68
N SER A 588 21.75 26.23 0.28
CA SER A 588 21.75 27.01 -0.95
C SER A 588 23.06 26.82 -1.72
N GLU A 589 23.01 27.03 -3.04
CA GLU A 589 24.21 26.98 -3.89
C GLU A 589 25.31 27.93 -3.38
N LYS A 590 24.92 29.17 -3.01
CA LYS A 590 25.84 30.19 -2.49
C LYS A 590 26.52 29.74 -1.20
N THR A 591 25.75 29.24 -0.23
CA THR A 591 26.29 28.77 1.05
C THR A 591 27.26 27.61 0.85
N TYR A 592 26.93 26.71 -0.08
CA TYR A 592 27.78 25.56 -0.40
C TYR A 592 29.09 25.99 -1.07
N ASP A 593 29.03 26.93 -2.02
CA ASP A 593 30.23 27.51 -2.66
C ASP A 593 31.15 28.20 -1.64
N GLU A 594 30.59 29.00 -0.73
CA GLU A 594 31.35 29.70 0.33
C GLU A 594 32.03 28.70 1.27
N MET A 595 31.34 27.62 1.62
CA MET A 595 31.87 26.54 2.44
C MET A 595 33.01 25.80 1.73
N LEU A 596 32.85 25.43 0.45
CA LEU A 596 33.90 24.79 -0.35
C LEU A 596 35.14 25.68 -0.45
N ALA A 597 34.96 26.98 -0.76
CA ALA A 597 36.05 27.94 -0.81
C ALA A 597 36.76 28.11 0.55
N GLY A 598 36.02 27.99 1.66
CA GLY A 598 36.57 27.94 3.01
C GLY A 598 37.43 26.70 3.26
N LEU A 599 36.94 25.53 2.86
CA LEU A 599 37.68 24.26 2.97
C LEU A 599 38.97 24.30 2.15
N THR A 600 38.91 24.75 0.90
CA THR A 600 40.10 24.81 0.03
C THR A 600 41.15 25.78 0.55
N ARG A 601 40.75 26.93 1.12
CA ARG A 601 41.70 27.90 1.70
C ARG A 601 42.49 27.34 2.89
N ASN A 602 41.87 26.49 3.69
CA ASN A 602 42.47 25.91 4.89
C ASN A 602 43.09 24.53 4.64
N ALA A 603 42.93 23.98 3.43
CA ALA A 603 43.39 22.64 3.10
C ALA A 603 44.89 22.60 2.80
N LYS A 604 45.51 21.47 3.12
CA LYS A 604 46.83 21.15 2.60
C LYS A 604 46.70 20.75 1.12
N ILE A 605 47.37 21.47 0.23
CA ILE A 605 47.28 21.27 -1.22
C ILE A 605 48.33 20.25 -1.67
N ILE A 606 47.92 19.25 -2.45
CA ILE A 606 48.77 18.21 -3.03
C ILE A 606 48.38 18.00 -4.49
N GLN A 607 49.36 17.87 -5.38
CA GLN A 607 49.09 17.55 -6.78
C GLN A 607 48.86 16.04 -6.94
N ILE A 608 47.94 15.64 -7.83
CA ILE A 608 47.60 14.22 -8.06
C ILE A 608 48.84 13.34 -8.36
N HIS A 609 49.83 13.87 -9.08
CA HIS A 609 51.06 13.15 -9.42
C HIS A 609 52.00 12.89 -8.22
N GLN A 610 51.73 13.50 -7.06
CA GLN A 610 52.48 13.28 -5.80
C GLN A 610 51.84 12.20 -4.92
N ILE A 611 50.72 11.64 -5.35
CA ILE A 611 49.92 10.69 -4.58
C ILE A 611 50.24 9.26 -5.01
N GLU A 612 50.55 8.42 -4.04
CA GLU A 612 50.72 6.99 -4.27
C GLU A 612 49.34 6.32 -4.26
N CYS A 613 48.68 6.18 -5.42
CA CYS A 613 47.30 5.71 -5.51
C CYS A 613 47.02 4.35 -4.83
N GLN A 614 48.01 3.46 -4.73
CA GLN A 614 47.83 2.18 -4.02
C GLN A 614 47.86 2.32 -2.50
N ASN A 615 48.42 3.42 -1.97
CA ASN A 615 48.63 3.63 -0.53
C ASN A 615 48.24 5.05 -0.06
N TRP A 616 47.34 5.70 -0.79
CA TRP A 616 46.88 7.05 -0.47
C TRP A 616 46.31 7.17 0.96
N PRO A 617 45.60 6.17 1.55
CA PRO A 617 45.07 6.32 2.90
C PRO A 617 46.18 6.53 3.93
N GLU A 618 47.24 5.70 3.91
CA GLU A 618 48.37 5.86 4.82
C GLU A 618 49.13 7.17 4.58
N GLN A 619 49.30 7.56 3.31
CA GLN A 619 49.92 8.83 2.95
C GLN A 619 49.13 10.00 3.55
N PHE A 620 47.80 9.95 3.50
CA PHE A 620 46.93 11.02 3.99
C PHE A 620 46.92 11.09 5.52
N THR A 621 46.92 9.95 6.20
CA THR A 621 47.02 9.91 7.67
C THR A 621 48.31 10.57 8.18
N LYS A 622 49.42 10.45 7.44
CA LYS A 622 50.71 11.10 7.79
C LYS A 622 50.70 12.62 7.64
N LEU A 623 49.78 13.19 6.84
CA LEU A 623 49.72 14.64 6.62
C LEU A 623 49.14 15.40 7.81
N ASN A 624 48.51 14.69 8.78
CA ASN A 624 47.89 15.23 9.98
C ASN A 624 47.03 16.48 9.72
N SER A 625 46.24 16.44 8.65
CA SER A 625 45.32 17.51 8.27
C SER A 625 43.90 16.97 8.21
N LEU A 626 42.94 17.76 8.71
CA LEU A 626 41.51 17.46 8.60
C LEU A 626 40.96 17.70 7.19
N THR A 627 41.66 18.47 6.35
CA THR A 627 41.24 18.77 4.98
C THR A 627 42.45 18.76 4.05
N ILE A 628 42.34 17.97 2.98
CA ILE A 628 43.36 17.84 1.94
C ILE A 628 42.68 18.21 0.62
N SER A 629 43.32 19.10 -0.13
CA SER A 629 42.84 19.50 -1.46
C SER A 629 43.77 18.89 -2.49
N VAL A 630 43.24 17.92 -3.23
CA VAL A 630 43.97 17.30 -4.35
C VAL A 630 43.67 18.07 -5.62
N THR A 631 44.69 18.68 -6.20
CA THR A 631 44.57 19.38 -7.48
C THR A 631 45.01 18.49 -8.64
N TYR A 632 44.33 18.64 -9.76
CA TYR A 632 44.58 17.92 -10.99
C TYR A 632 44.56 18.91 -12.17
N GLY A 633 44.93 18.46 -13.37
CA GLY A 633 44.98 19.32 -14.56
C GLY A 633 43.60 19.81 -15.02
N SER A 634 43.59 20.62 -16.08
CA SER A 634 42.37 21.28 -16.55
C SER A 634 41.43 20.38 -17.37
N GLU A 635 41.85 19.15 -17.70
CA GLU A 635 41.13 18.27 -18.62
C GLU A 635 40.23 17.27 -17.88
N LEU A 636 39.16 16.82 -18.56
CA LEU A 636 38.25 15.79 -18.02
C LEU A 636 38.94 14.43 -17.85
N GLU A 637 39.97 14.16 -18.66
CA GLU A 637 40.80 12.95 -18.54
C GLU A 637 41.55 12.92 -17.20
N ASP A 638 41.97 14.07 -16.67
CA ASP A 638 42.64 14.18 -15.37
C ASP A 638 41.69 13.83 -14.22
N LEU A 639 40.41 14.20 -14.31
CA LEU A 639 39.40 13.83 -13.31
C LEU A 639 39.14 12.32 -13.31
N SER A 640 39.22 11.67 -14.47
CA SER A 640 39.13 10.21 -14.57
C SER A 640 40.33 9.51 -13.91
N GLN A 641 41.53 10.10 -14.00
CA GLN A 641 42.71 9.60 -13.29
C GLN A 641 42.55 9.74 -11.77
N VAL A 642 42.01 10.87 -11.30
CA VAL A 642 41.68 11.07 -9.88
C VAL A 642 40.68 10.02 -9.41
N ALA A 643 39.59 9.81 -10.14
CA ALA A 643 38.58 8.81 -9.78
C ALA A 643 39.18 7.40 -9.70
N LYS A 644 40.04 7.01 -10.65
CA LYS A 644 40.77 5.74 -10.61
C LYS A 644 41.70 5.63 -9.40
N CYS A 645 42.43 6.70 -9.09
CA CYS A 645 43.40 6.73 -7.99
C CYS A 645 42.75 6.45 -6.63
N PHE A 646 41.59 7.07 -6.39
CA PHE A 646 40.85 6.93 -5.13
C PHE A 646 39.79 5.81 -5.15
N GLY A 647 39.67 5.07 -6.26
CA GLY A 647 38.66 4.03 -6.42
C GLY A 647 37.23 4.57 -6.32
N LEU A 648 36.99 5.77 -6.86
CA LEU A 648 35.68 6.40 -6.95
C LEU A 648 34.90 5.84 -8.14
N PHE A 649 33.59 5.99 -8.12
CA PHE A 649 32.73 5.53 -9.20
C PHE A 649 32.85 6.44 -10.43
N TYR A 650 33.19 5.84 -11.57
CA TYR A 650 33.21 6.50 -12.87
C TYR A 650 32.76 5.54 -13.97
N ASP A 651 32.17 6.08 -15.05
CA ASP A 651 31.96 5.40 -16.32
C ASP A 651 32.66 6.12 -17.47
N GLN A 652 32.58 5.59 -18.70
CA GLN A 652 33.23 6.16 -19.88
C GLN A 652 32.81 7.61 -20.22
N THR A 653 31.79 8.15 -19.55
CA THR A 653 31.14 9.43 -19.88
C THR A 653 30.80 10.28 -18.66
N HIS A 654 30.96 9.74 -17.44
CA HIS A 654 30.46 10.35 -16.21
C HIS A 654 31.35 9.99 -15.02
N ILE A 655 31.54 10.96 -14.13
CA ILE A 655 32.20 10.79 -12.84
C ILE A 655 31.21 11.26 -11.77
N ALA A 656 30.85 10.36 -10.85
CA ALA A 656 29.82 10.65 -9.86
C ALA A 656 30.32 11.59 -8.76
N GLY A 657 29.38 12.32 -8.15
CA GLY A 657 29.68 13.24 -7.05
C GLY A 657 30.41 14.51 -7.48
N THR A 658 30.37 14.86 -8.77
CA THR A 658 31.05 16.05 -9.29
C THR A 658 30.20 17.31 -9.07
N TYR A 659 30.81 18.37 -8.53
CA TYR A 659 30.22 19.68 -8.34
C TYR A 659 31.18 20.77 -8.80
N LYS A 660 30.84 21.55 -9.83
CA LYS A 660 31.69 22.63 -10.38
C LYS A 660 33.16 22.21 -10.56
N LYS A 661 33.40 21.03 -11.15
CA LYS A 661 34.74 20.42 -11.33
C LYS A 661 35.48 20.13 -10.01
N SER A 662 34.74 19.77 -8.97
CA SER A 662 35.31 19.26 -7.71
C SER A 662 34.56 17.99 -7.29
N ILE A 663 35.21 17.13 -6.52
CA ILE A 663 34.59 15.99 -5.85
C ILE A 663 34.96 16.12 -4.38
N ARG A 664 33.96 15.99 -3.50
CA ARG A 664 34.12 16.17 -2.06
C ARG A 664 33.99 14.85 -1.32
#